data_AF-A0A9K3LVH9-F1
#
_entry.id   AF-A0A9K3LVH9-F1
#
_cell.length_a   1.000
_cell.length_b   1.000
_cell.length_c   1.000
_cell.angle_alpha   90.00
_cell.angle_beta   90.00
_cell.angle_gamma   90.00
#
_symmetry.space_group_name_H-M   'P 1'
#
loop_
_entity.id
_entity.type
_entity.pdbx_description
1 polymer ?
#
loop_
_entity_poly.entity_id
_entity_poly.type
_entity_poly.pdbx_seq_one_letter_code
_entity_poly.pdbx_strand_id
1 'polypeptide(L)'
;MQRFKYWCILCFCSIIYIVSVLDAVQFWRKNVDAYEDSFETANEKERQYYERWSISVAAVTTALSFCGILCWLLPKKKIIRRIEVLLIFLVVALNGVVATFATIKPSYTLSWGVFFFLVMPNVFLFGWICVFAGILLLANWVWHEIQHEEGIATVEWILLGSTSFVVMISALAYRDSSLDTITAFLGNQTSVYKEQIQSGTTICELSEKISCSRVALAIVLGAISASTATSVAAWKNAPQLCQSELSFLLLVAWIAGVALLTFDTGPGQTIGNIYCGTWLSLLLSLNIFFRTIKAAQEEESSSPGNEIVEDYLATSMGHDDFFGVAHDRLEIQVAGWSSGRRGSLSTSRIRKGLSSVMFSSIGEWNWPRETMNTNDGPSQVPALDVEHTSNGKSVQAKRHKLTRLEFWIILMLLSSVCLSALFSISPSKGDRERYEIFALATPSLSIALSFCGYITCLMPQNGARYAELVLGFLEVFVWTAGAHVLSRIEETALFPGVNNQTEPNSNVMLSTWGAFIMSLLLITSWWKASLTVTYLVLLVAFSFAMMLSSIFAYRDEVTVENDDGSYTNARVCAVLSEKGCDRILLGQYLGMASGIVSLIMIAMTKAPVLAHVIISALLFTAWAVGVSLIAYGSGHGASAGDVFLEVWMCFFLSLDIMTSNIAICFKIKDRLNDAVCSDENLMTSTTRNKTLTVQSSDPNQTSGDDAEKDHEASEPGDAVDFMPEIAEPSETTTCDPQLQ
;
A
#
# COMPACT_ATOMS: atom_id res chain seq x y z
N MET A 1 -5.39 4.42 14.17
CA MET A 1 -4.04 4.78 13.68
C MET A 1 -3.98 4.88 12.16
N GLN A 2 -4.35 3.85 11.39
CA GLN A 2 -4.35 3.94 9.92
C GLN A 2 -5.22 5.11 9.41
N ARG A 3 -6.42 5.31 9.96
CA ARG A 3 -7.27 6.48 9.65
C ARG A 3 -6.56 7.83 9.84
N PHE A 4 -5.83 7.99 10.95
CA PHE A 4 -5.02 9.20 11.18
C PHE A 4 -3.96 9.39 10.11
N LYS A 5 -3.22 8.32 9.76
CA LYS A 5 -2.22 8.36 8.68
C LYS A 5 -2.85 8.84 7.37
N TYR A 6 -4.01 8.31 6.99
CA TYR A 6 -4.69 8.72 5.76
C TYR A 6 -5.21 10.15 5.82
N TRP A 7 -5.71 10.62 6.96
CA TRP A 7 -6.07 12.03 7.14
C TRP A 7 -4.87 12.97 6.99
N CYS A 8 -3.70 12.60 7.55
CA CYS A 8 -2.46 13.37 7.37
C CYS A 8 -2.01 13.39 5.91
N ILE A 9 -2.00 12.23 5.23
CA ILE A 9 -1.65 12.14 3.81
C ILE A 9 -2.59 13.02 2.98
N LEU A 10 -3.90 12.92 3.20
CA LEU A 10 -4.90 13.70 2.49
C LEU A 10 -4.67 15.21 2.69
N CYS A 11 -4.49 15.65 3.93
CA CYS A 11 -4.26 17.06 4.26
C CYS A 11 -3.00 17.60 3.60
N PHE A 12 -1.94 16.81 3.61
CA PHE A 12 -0.68 17.23 3.05
C PHE A 12 -0.72 17.27 1.51
N CYS A 13 -1.28 16.22 0.88
CA CYS A 13 -1.43 16.17 -0.57
C CYS A 13 -2.37 17.25 -1.09
N SER A 14 -3.40 17.63 -0.33
CA SER A 14 -4.30 18.71 -0.74
C SER A 14 -3.65 20.09 -0.64
N ILE A 15 -2.77 20.33 0.34
CA ILE A 15 -1.95 21.56 0.42
C ILE A 15 -1.05 21.68 -0.80
N ILE A 16 -0.32 20.61 -1.12
CA ILE A 16 0.51 20.55 -2.32
C ILE A 16 -0.31 20.78 -3.57
N TYR A 17 -1.47 20.14 -3.68
CA TYR A 17 -2.36 20.30 -4.81
C TYR A 17 -2.76 21.78 -4.98
N ILE A 18 -3.07 22.51 -3.91
CA ILE A 18 -3.30 23.97 -3.95
C ILE A 18 -2.07 24.70 -4.51
N VAL A 19 -0.89 24.45 -3.93
CA VAL A 19 0.35 25.14 -4.34
C VAL A 19 0.65 24.87 -5.81
N SER A 20 0.44 23.63 -6.28
CA SER A 20 0.68 23.24 -7.68
C SER A 20 -0.31 23.88 -8.63
N VAL A 21 -1.58 24.01 -8.22
CA VAL A 21 -2.58 24.73 -8.99
C VAL A 21 -2.22 26.21 -9.08
N LEU A 22 -1.78 26.84 -7.99
CA LEU A 22 -1.35 28.23 -8.00
C LEU A 22 -0.13 28.47 -8.90
N ASP A 23 0.85 27.57 -8.84
CA ASP A 23 2.05 27.60 -9.69
C ASP A 23 1.68 27.42 -11.17
N ALA A 24 0.79 26.47 -11.48
CA ALA A 24 0.26 26.27 -12.81
C ALA A 24 -0.42 27.53 -13.35
N VAL A 25 -1.25 28.20 -12.54
CA VAL A 25 -1.92 29.46 -12.91
C VAL A 25 -0.90 30.56 -13.22
N GLN A 26 0.16 30.68 -12.41
CA GLN A 26 1.21 31.68 -12.63
C GLN A 26 2.01 31.39 -13.91
N PHE A 27 2.41 30.13 -14.11
CA PHE A 27 3.09 29.67 -15.32
C PHE A 27 2.28 30.02 -16.57
N TRP A 28 0.99 29.69 -16.54
CA TRP A 28 0.11 29.96 -17.65
C TRP A 28 -0.08 31.44 -17.91
N ARG A 29 -0.34 32.27 -16.89
CA ARG A 29 -0.45 33.72 -17.07
C ARG A 29 0.80 34.33 -17.70
N LYS A 30 1.99 33.85 -17.32
CA LYS A 30 3.25 34.36 -17.88
C LYS A 30 3.46 33.99 -19.35
N ASN A 31 2.94 32.83 -19.77
CA ASN A 31 3.14 32.33 -21.13
C ASN A 31 1.98 32.67 -22.08
N VAL A 32 0.79 32.97 -21.57
CA VAL A 32 -0.39 33.34 -22.40
C VAL A 32 -0.10 34.57 -23.26
N ASP A 33 0.60 35.56 -22.74
CA ASP A 33 1.01 36.76 -23.48
C ASP A 33 1.87 36.43 -24.73
N ALA A 34 2.51 35.26 -24.77
CA ALA A 34 3.30 34.81 -25.92
C ALA A 34 2.48 34.01 -26.96
N TYR A 35 1.28 33.54 -26.60
CA TYR A 35 0.41 32.72 -27.46
C TYR A 35 -0.91 33.43 -27.85
N GLU A 36 -1.10 34.66 -27.36
CA GLU A 36 -2.35 35.43 -27.42
C GLU A 36 -2.86 35.69 -28.86
N ASP A 37 -1.97 35.70 -29.86
CA ASP A 37 -2.35 35.92 -31.27
C ASP A 37 -3.10 34.74 -31.92
N SER A 38 -3.17 33.57 -31.27
CA SER A 38 -3.70 32.34 -31.90
C SER A 38 -4.89 31.68 -31.19
N PHE A 39 -5.20 32.04 -29.94
CA PHE A 39 -6.27 31.42 -29.16
C PHE A 39 -7.35 32.44 -28.78
N GLU A 40 -8.51 32.35 -29.43
CA GLU A 40 -9.66 33.23 -29.21
C GLU A 40 -10.10 33.35 -27.73
N THR A 41 -10.47 34.58 -27.37
CA THR A 41 -11.00 35.05 -26.08
C THR A 41 -12.17 34.24 -25.49
N ALA A 42 -12.85 33.39 -26.26
CA ALA A 42 -13.94 32.54 -25.78
C ALA A 42 -13.49 31.53 -24.71
N ASN A 43 -12.23 31.08 -24.73
CA ASN A 43 -11.70 30.10 -23.78
C ASN A 43 -11.23 30.71 -22.44
N GLU A 44 -11.07 32.03 -22.35
CA GLU A 44 -10.46 32.62 -21.14
C GLU A 44 -11.41 32.57 -19.93
N LYS A 45 -12.70 32.82 -20.13
CA LYS A 45 -13.70 32.74 -19.05
C LYS A 45 -13.85 31.32 -18.52
N GLU A 46 -13.88 30.32 -19.41
CA GLU A 46 -13.95 28.92 -19.02
C GLU A 46 -12.69 28.53 -18.25
N ARG A 47 -11.50 28.90 -18.74
CA ARG A 47 -10.23 28.67 -18.05
C ARG A 47 -10.23 29.27 -16.63
N GLN A 48 -10.57 30.55 -16.49
CA GLN A 48 -10.63 31.21 -15.18
C GLN A 48 -11.62 30.53 -14.23
N TYR A 49 -12.72 29.97 -14.76
CA TYR A 49 -13.67 29.18 -13.99
C TYR A 49 -13.03 27.89 -13.44
N TYR A 50 -12.32 27.12 -14.28
CA TYR A 50 -11.63 25.90 -13.85
C TYR A 50 -10.50 26.18 -12.88
N GLU A 51 -9.76 27.27 -13.07
CA GLU A 51 -8.73 27.72 -12.11
C GLU A 51 -9.31 27.94 -10.71
N ARG A 52 -10.38 28.73 -10.62
CA ARG A 52 -11.06 29.01 -9.35
C ARG A 52 -11.66 27.75 -8.75
N TRP A 53 -12.20 26.87 -9.57
CA TRP A 53 -12.79 25.62 -9.13
C TRP A 53 -11.73 24.66 -8.57
N SER A 54 -10.61 24.43 -9.26
CA SER A 54 -9.51 23.58 -8.76
C SER A 54 -8.94 24.10 -7.44
N ILE A 55 -8.70 25.41 -7.32
CA ILE A 55 -8.23 26.02 -6.06
C ILE A 55 -9.26 25.81 -4.94
N SER A 56 -10.54 26.06 -5.24
CA SER A 56 -11.63 25.92 -4.25
C SER A 56 -11.74 24.49 -3.75
N VAL A 57 -11.70 23.50 -4.64
CA VAL A 57 -11.79 22.10 -4.23
C VAL A 57 -10.57 21.69 -3.41
N ALA A 58 -9.38 22.07 -3.82
CA ALA A 58 -8.15 21.77 -3.08
C ALA A 58 -8.15 22.39 -1.67
N ALA A 59 -8.64 23.64 -1.55
CA ALA A 59 -8.81 24.34 -0.28
C ALA A 59 -9.86 23.67 0.63
N VAL A 60 -11.04 23.33 0.09
CA VAL A 60 -12.09 22.63 0.85
C VAL A 60 -11.60 21.25 1.29
N THR A 61 -10.91 20.50 0.44
CA THR A 61 -10.32 19.20 0.79
C THR A 61 -9.30 19.34 1.93
N THR A 62 -8.46 20.38 1.88
CA THR A 62 -7.51 20.70 2.96
C THR A 62 -8.24 21.01 4.27
N ALA A 63 -9.26 21.86 4.24
CA ALA A 63 -10.05 22.18 5.43
C ALA A 63 -10.73 20.94 6.03
N LEU A 64 -11.39 20.13 5.20
CA LEU A 64 -12.05 18.89 5.62
C LEU A 64 -11.06 17.89 6.22
N SER A 65 -9.88 17.76 5.63
CA SER A 65 -8.84 16.86 6.10
C SER A 65 -8.25 17.29 7.44
N PHE A 66 -8.03 18.59 7.65
CA PHE A 66 -7.64 19.14 8.95
C PHE A 66 -8.71 18.90 10.01
N CYS A 67 -9.99 19.12 9.69
CA CYS A 67 -11.11 18.77 10.57
C CYS A 67 -11.12 17.26 10.91
N GLY A 68 -10.80 16.40 9.95
CA GLY A 68 -10.67 14.95 10.16
C GLY A 68 -9.54 14.59 11.13
N ILE A 69 -8.37 15.25 11.02
CA ILE A 69 -7.25 15.12 11.97
C ILE A 69 -7.70 15.54 13.38
N LEU A 70 -8.34 16.71 13.51
CA LEU A 70 -8.84 17.19 14.80
C LEU A 70 -9.88 16.24 15.40
N CYS A 71 -10.85 15.76 14.61
CA CYS A 71 -11.84 14.78 15.06
C CYS A 71 -11.17 13.50 15.57
N TRP A 72 -10.09 13.06 14.93
CA TRP A 72 -9.36 11.88 15.38
C TRP A 72 -8.61 12.08 16.70
N LEU A 73 -8.08 13.29 16.95
CA LEU A 73 -7.36 13.64 18.18
C LEU A 73 -8.29 13.84 19.38
N LEU A 74 -9.55 14.19 19.16
CA LEU A 74 -10.54 14.40 20.22
C LEU A 74 -10.97 13.07 20.87
N PRO A 75 -11.37 13.09 22.16
CA PRO A 75 -11.83 11.89 22.87
C PRO A 75 -13.00 11.24 22.15
N LYS A 76 -12.98 9.90 22.02
CA LYS A 76 -13.86 9.11 21.13
C LYS A 76 -15.33 9.03 21.58
N LYS A 77 -16.03 10.15 21.67
CA LYS A 77 -17.48 10.19 21.86
C LYS A 77 -18.20 9.71 20.59
N LYS A 78 -19.38 9.09 20.75
CA LYS A 78 -20.21 8.59 19.64
C LYS A 78 -20.50 9.67 18.58
N ILE A 79 -20.67 10.93 19.01
CA ILE A 79 -20.89 12.09 18.13
C ILE A 79 -19.67 12.36 17.24
N ILE A 80 -18.46 12.36 17.80
CA ILE A 80 -17.22 12.63 17.05
C ILE A 80 -17.01 11.58 15.96
N ARG A 81 -17.33 10.30 16.24
CA ARG A 81 -17.30 9.25 15.21
C ARG A 81 -18.25 9.55 14.05
N ARG A 82 -19.49 9.99 14.33
CA ARG A 82 -20.46 10.34 13.29
C ARG A 82 -19.99 11.54 12.44
N ILE A 83 -19.38 12.54 13.08
CA ILE A 83 -18.79 13.68 12.37
C ILE A 83 -17.65 13.22 11.47
N GLU A 84 -16.75 12.37 11.96
CA GLU A 84 -15.65 11.81 11.15
C GLU A 84 -16.19 11.09 9.91
N VAL A 85 -17.25 10.28 10.05
CA VAL A 85 -17.89 9.59 8.91
C VAL A 85 -18.42 10.57 7.88
N LEU A 86 -19.15 11.60 8.33
CA LEU A 86 -19.65 12.64 7.44
C LEU A 86 -18.50 13.32 6.68
N LEU A 87 -17.40 13.64 7.37
CA LEU A 87 -16.21 14.22 6.74
C LEU A 87 -15.60 13.29 5.68
N ILE A 88 -15.51 11.97 5.95
CA ILE A 88 -15.01 10.99 4.98
C ILE A 88 -15.89 10.98 3.73
N PHE A 89 -17.22 10.92 3.88
CA PHE A 89 -18.14 10.94 2.73
C PHE A 89 -18.04 12.25 1.93
N LEU A 90 -17.94 13.39 2.61
CA LEU A 90 -17.78 14.69 1.94
C LEU A 90 -16.47 14.76 1.15
N VAL A 91 -15.37 14.28 1.71
CA VAL A 91 -14.06 14.21 1.02
C VAL A 91 -14.14 13.31 -0.20
N VAL A 92 -14.72 12.11 -0.08
CA VAL A 92 -14.84 11.17 -1.20
C VAL A 92 -15.74 11.73 -2.30
N ALA A 93 -16.88 12.33 -1.94
CA ALA A 93 -17.77 12.94 -2.91
C ALA A 93 -17.08 14.10 -3.64
N LEU A 94 -16.43 15.00 -2.89
CA LEU A 94 -15.74 16.16 -3.45
C LEU A 94 -14.59 15.75 -4.38
N ASN A 95 -13.69 14.88 -3.92
CA ASN A 95 -12.57 14.40 -4.73
C ASN A 95 -13.03 13.50 -5.88
N GLY A 96 -14.09 12.72 -5.70
CA GLY A 96 -14.69 11.92 -6.76
C GLY A 96 -15.25 12.78 -7.88
N VAL A 97 -15.88 13.91 -7.55
CA VAL A 97 -16.31 14.91 -8.55
C VAL A 97 -15.10 15.49 -9.28
N VAL A 98 -14.01 15.82 -8.57
CA VAL A 98 -12.77 16.31 -9.21
C VAL A 98 -12.20 15.30 -10.18
N ALA A 99 -12.03 14.05 -9.73
CA ALA A 99 -11.53 12.96 -10.55
C ALA A 99 -12.41 12.76 -11.78
N THR A 100 -13.72 12.79 -11.61
CA THR A 100 -14.68 12.62 -12.71
C THR A 100 -14.54 13.74 -13.74
N PHE A 101 -14.49 15.00 -13.32
CA PHE A 101 -14.27 16.12 -14.23
C PHE A 101 -12.90 16.05 -14.92
N ALA A 102 -11.84 15.73 -14.18
CA ALA A 102 -10.49 15.55 -14.73
C ALA A 102 -10.41 14.41 -15.74
N THR A 103 -11.28 13.41 -15.59
CA THR A 103 -11.33 12.26 -16.48
C THR A 103 -12.18 12.55 -17.72
N ILE A 104 -13.36 13.13 -17.56
CA ILE A 104 -14.30 13.38 -18.67
C ILE A 104 -13.80 14.51 -19.58
N LYS A 105 -13.15 15.52 -19.00
CA LYS A 105 -12.83 16.79 -19.65
C LYS A 105 -11.35 17.15 -19.39
N PRO A 106 -10.38 16.35 -19.88
CA PRO A 106 -8.96 16.54 -19.56
C PRO A 106 -8.41 17.89 -20.03
N SER A 107 -8.89 18.40 -21.17
CA SER A 107 -8.53 19.73 -21.71
C SER A 107 -8.88 20.89 -20.78
N TYR A 108 -9.79 20.66 -19.83
CA TYR A 108 -10.23 21.66 -18.86
C TYR A 108 -9.49 21.58 -17.53
N THR A 109 -8.60 20.60 -17.38
CA THR A 109 -7.75 20.52 -16.20
C THR A 109 -6.43 21.23 -16.44
N LEU A 110 -6.01 22.02 -15.45
CA LEU A 110 -4.75 22.77 -15.46
C LEU A 110 -3.50 21.91 -15.66
N SER A 111 -3.63 20.58 -15.51
CA SER A 111 -2.57 19.62 -15.73
C SER A 111 -2.25 19.34 -17.20
N TRP A 112 -3.12 19.68 -18.14
CA TRP A 112 -2.93 19.35 -19.56
C TRP A 112 -2.71 20.59 -20.43
N GLY A 113 -1.84 20.44 -21.42
CA GLY A 113 -1.64 21.39 -22.51
C GLY A 113 -2.58 21.13 -23.69
N VAL A 114 -2.52 22.02 -24.69
CA VAL A 114 -3.36 22.02 -25.90
C VAL A 114 -3.28 20.71 -26.70
N PHE A 115 -2.20 19.94 -26.56
CA PHE A 115 -1.97 18.67 -27.27
C PHE A 115 -2.03 17.44 -26.36
N PHE A 116 -2.76 17.49 -25.24
CA PHE A 116 -2.79 16.40 -24.27
C PHE A 116 -1.40 16.02 -23.72
N PHE A 117 -0.48 16.97 -23.61
CA PHE A 117 0.73 16.78 -22.80
C PHE A 117 0.46 17.12 -21.35
N LEU A 118 1.02 16.35 -20.43
CA LEU A 118 0.95 16.63 -19.00
C LEU A 118 1.89 17.80 -18.66
N VAL A 119 1.38 19.03 -18.70
CA VAL A 119 2.16 20.25 -18.45
C VAL A 119 2.47 20.42 -16.96
N MET A 120 1.57 19.96 -16.08
CA MET A 120 1.72 20.11 -14.62
C MET A 120 1.52 18.76 -13.90
N PRO A 121 2.57 17.91 -13.82
CA PRO A 121 2.49 16.58 -13.25
C PRO A 121 2.09 16.58 -11.77
N ASN A 122 2.50 17.59 -11.00
CA ASN A 122 2.10 17.73 -9.60
C ASN A 122 0.58 17.85 -9.43
N VAL A 123 -0.07 18.74 -10.21
CA VAL A 123 -1.54 18.94 -10.14
C VAL A 123 -2.25 17.61 -10.36
N PHE A 124 -1.79 16.86 -11.36
CA PHE A 124 -2.33 15.54 -11.69
C PHE A 124 -2.11 14.52 -10.58
N LEU A 125 -0.85 14.31 -10.18
CA LEU A 125 -0.46 13.29 -9.22
C LEU A 125 -1.15 13.50 -7.87
N PHE A 126 -1.11 14.71 -7.33
CA PHE A 126 -1.64 15.00 -6.00
C PHE A 126 -3.17 15.05 -5.97
N GLY A 127 -3.81 15.45 -7.08
CA GLY A 127 -5.24 15.29 -7.25
C GLY A 127 -5.66 13.83 -7.09
N TRP A 128 -4.97 12.90 -7.77
CA TRP A 128 -5.25 11.47 -7.67
C TRP A 128 -4.92 10.88 -6.30
N ILE A 129 -3.80 11.26 -5.68
CA ILE A 129 -3.47 10.79 -4.33
C ILE A 129 -4.57 11.22 -3.33
N CYS A 130 -5.13 12.42 -3.46
CA CYS A 130 -6.25 12.86 -2.62
C CYS A 130 -7.50 11.99 -2.80
N VAL A 131 -7.82 11.61 -4.05
CA VAL A 131 -8.92 10.70 -4.38
C VAL A 131 -8.70 9.33 -3.74
N PHE A 132 -7.54 8.73 -3.94
CA PHE A 132 -7.22 7.41 -3.37
C PHE A 132 -7.15 7.42 -1.85
N ALA A 133 -6.59 8.47 -1.24
CA ALA A 133 -6.59 8.63 0.21
C ALA A 133 -8.02 8.74 0.77
N GLY A 134 -8.93 9.44 0.08
CA GLY A 134 -10.35 9.48 0.41
C GLY A 134 -11.00 8.10 0.34
N ILE A 135 -10.76 7.35 -0.75
CA ILE A 135 -11.30 5.99 -0.92
C ILE A 135 -10.76 5.05 0.17
N LEU A 136 -9.47 5.14 0.51
CA LEU A 136 -8.85 4.39 1.59
C LEU A 136 -9.46 4.71 2.96
N LEU A 137 -9.75 5.98 3.23
CA LEU A 137 -10.46 6.40 4.45
C LEU A 137 -11.85 5.77 4.51
N LEU A 138 -12.61 5.84 3.41
CA LEU A 138 -13.95 5.25 3.32
C LEU A 138 -13.90 3.73 3.49
N ALA A 139 -13.02 3.06 2.76
CA ALA A 139 -12.87 1.63 2.83
C ALA A 139 -12.46 1.17 4.24
N ASN A 140 -11.54 1.86 4.90
CA ASN A 140 -11.14 1.56 6.29
C ASN A 140 -12.26 1.86 7.30
N TRP A 141 -13.08 2.86 7.04
CA TRP A 141 -14.27 3.11 7.87
C TRP A 141 -15.32 2.00 7.70
N VAL A 142 -15.69 1.68 6.46
CA VAL A 142 -16.63 0.59 6.12
C VAL A 142 -16.16 -0.72 6.72
N TRP A 143 -14.86 -0.99 6.61
CA TRP A 143 -14.18 -2.12 7.23
C TRP A 143 -14.48 -2.23 8.72
N HIS A 144 -14.18 -1.17 9.47
CA HIS A 144 -14.34 -1.13 10.92
C HIS A 144 -15.81 -1.20 11.38
N GLU A 145 -16.75 -0.70 10.59
CA GLU A 145 -18.16 -0.63 11.01
C GLU A 145 -18.98 -1.87 10.61
N ILE A 146 -18.65 -2.52 9.47
CA ILE A 146 -19.46 -3.60 8.92
C ILE A 146 -18.94 -5.00 9.28
N GLN A 147 -17.62 -5.16 9.42
CA GLN A 147 -17.00 -6.47 9.64
C GLN A 147 -16.17 -6.43 10.92
N HIS A 148 -16.73 -6.99 11.99
CA HIS A 148 -16.00 -7.12 13.24
C HIS A 148 -14.82 -8.11 13.16
N GLU A 149 -14.74 -8.94 12.11
CA GLU A 149 -13.70 -9.98 11.94
C GLU A 149 -13.22 -10.07 10.46
N GLU A 150 -11.93 -9.82 10.24
CA GLU A 150 -11.01 -10.30 9.15
C GLU A 150 -10.99 -9.88 7.65
N GLY A 151 -11.99 -9.33 6.99
CA GLY A 151 -11.90 -8.78 5.61
C GLY A 151 -10.99 -7.55 5.29
N ILE A 152 -9.70 -7.55 5.64
CA ILE A 152 -8.71 -6.62 5.05
C ILE A 152 -8.75 -6.65 3.50
N ALA A 153 -9.10 -7.81 2.92
CA ALA A 153 -9.29 -7.97 1.48
C ALA A 153 -10.36 -7.02 0.89
N THR A 154 -11.42 -6.69 1.65
CA THR A 154 -12.52 -5.83 1.18
C THR A 154 -12.04 -4.44 0.79
N VAL A 155 -11.09 -3.88 1.55
CA VAL A 155 -10.49 -2.56 1.25
C VAL A 155 -9.77 -2.60 -0.10
N GLU A 156 -9.03 -3.66 -0.37
CA GLU A 156 -8.23 -3.81 -1.59
C GLU A 156 -9.12 -4.05 -2.80
N TRP A 157 -10.20 -4.82 -2.65
CA TRP A 157 -11.22 -4.97 -3.68
C TRP A 157 -11.92 -3.64 -4.00
N ILE A 158 -12.25 -2.81 -3.00
CA ILE A 158 -12.82 -1.47 -3.24
C ILE A 158 -11.85 -0.58 -4.02
N LEU A 159 -10.56 -0.62 -3.67
CA LEU A 159 -9.53 0.14 -4.39
C LEU A 159 -9.39 -0.35 -5.82
N LEU A 160 -9.30 -1.67 -6.03
CA LEU A 160 -9.19 -2.27 -7.35
C LEU A 160 -10.41 -1.90 -8.22
N GLY A 161 -11.60 -1.93 -7.63
CA GLY A 161 -12.82 -1.51 -8.30
C GLY A 161 -12.77 -0.05 -8.74
N SER A 162 -12.32 0.82 -7.83
CA SER A 162 -12.18 2.25 -8.09
C SER A 162 -11.15 2.55 -9.19
N THR A 163 -9.97 1.93 -9.14
CA THR A 163 -8.91 2.15 -10.15
C THR A 163 -9.30 1.61 -11.52
N SER A 164 -9.99 0.47 -11.55
CA SER A 164 -10.53 -0.11 -12.78
C SER A 164 -11.59 0.78 -13.42
N PHE A 165 -12.44 1.39 -12.58
CA PHE A 165 -13.45 2.35 -13.03
C PHE A 165 -12.83 3.63 -13.61
N VAL A 166 -11.73 4.11 -13.01
CA VAL A 166 -10.96 5.24 -13.56
C VAL A 166 -10.41 4.91 -14.94
N VAL A 167 -9.82 3.71 -15.14
CA VAL A 167 -9.34 3.27 -16.47
C VAL A 167 -10.49 3.26 -17.48
N MET A 168 -11.64 2.70 -17.10
CA MET A 168 -12.81 2.62 -17.97
C MET A 168 -13.33 4.01 -18.38
N ILE A 169 -13.57 4.91 -17.41
CA ILE A 169 -14.07 6.26 -17.71
C ILE A 169 -13.04 7.06 -18.51
N SER A 170 -11.75 6.94 -18.20
CA SER A 170 -10.70 7.64 -18.95
C SER A 170 -10.67 7.19 -20.41
N ALA A 171 -10.82 5.90 -20.66
CA ALA A 171 -10.88 5.35 -22.01
C ALA A 171 -12.15 5.78 -22.75
N LEU A 172 -13.31 5.84 -22.08
CA LEU A 172 -14.55 6.38 -22.64
C LEU A 172 -14.42 7.86 -23.01
N ALA A 173 -13.91 8.68 -22.09
CA ALA A 173 -13.71 10.11 -22.30
C ALA A 173 -12.71 10.39 -23.44
N TYR A 174 -11.67 9.57 -23.57
CA TYR A 174 -10.75 9.67 -24.70
C TYR A 174 -11.40 9.34 -26.04
N ARG A 175 -12.19 8.27 -26.06
CA ARG A 175 -12.96 7.88 -27.25
C ARG A 175 -13.87 9.01 -27.70
N ASP A 176 -14.55 9.67 -26.77
CA ASP A 176 -15.49 10.75 -27.07
C ASP A 176 -14.76 12.08 -27.42
N SER A 177 -13.70 12.45 -26.69
CA SER A 177 -12.97 13.72 -26.93
C SER A 177 -12.14 13.73 -28.21
N SER A 178 -11.61 12.58 -28.64
CA SER A 178 -10.92 12.46 -29.93
C SER A 178 -11.86 12.75 -31.11
N LEU A 179 -13.16 12.42 -31.00
CA LEU A 179 -14.15 12.73 -32.03
C LEU A 179 -14.37 14.25 -32.17
N ASP A 180 -14.47 14.98 -31.06
CA ASP A 180 -14.75 16.42 -31.07
C ASP A 180 -13.56 17.24 -31.58
N THR A 181 -12.34 16.93 -31.14
CA THR A 181 -11.13 17.66 -31.58
C THR A 181 -10.86 17.44 -33.07
N ILE A 182 -11.05 16.21 -33.56
CA ILE A 182 -10.82 15.90 -34.98
C ILE A 182 -11.92 16.53 -35.85
N THR A 183 -13.18 16.53 -35.42
CA THR A 183 -14.25 17.22 -36.17
C THR A 183 -14.06 18.73 -36.20
N ALA A 184 -13.57 19.35 -35.12
CA ALA A 184 -13.20 20.76 -35.10
C ALA A 184 -12.00 21.07 -36.02
N PHE A 185 -10.95 20.26 -35.98
CA PHE A 185 -9.75 20.43 -36.82
C PHE A 185 -10.07 20.23 -38.32
N LEU A 186 -10.79 19.17 -38.67
CA LEU A 186 -11.22 18.88 -40.04
C LEU A 186 -12.29 19.85 -40.54
N GLY A 187 -13.06 20.46 -39.64
CA GLY A 187 -14.01 21.53 -39.97
C GLY A 187 -13.35 22.76 -40.59
N ASN A 188 -12.07 23.01 -40.24
CA ASN A 188 -11.30 24.16 -40.69
C ASN A 188 -10.36 23.85 -41.88
N GLN A 189 -10.00 22.58 -42.09
CA GLN A 189 -9.07 22.13 -43.13
C GLN A 189 -9.81 21.48 -44.32
N THR A 190 -10.27 22.31 -45.27
CA THR A 190 -10.68 21.99 -46.66
C THR A 190 -11.87 21.03 -46.91
N SER A 191 -12.63 21.33 -47.96
CA SER A 191 -13.83 20.60 -48.43
C SER A 191 -13.62 19.12 -48.79
N VAL A 192 -12.36 18.68 -48.96
CA VAL A 192 -12.00 17.32 -49.39
C VAL A 192 -12.20 16.29 -48.27
N TYR A 193 -11.95 16.63 -47.01
CA TYR A 193 -12.14 15.70 -45.89
C TYR A 193 -13.61 15.55 -45.47
N LYS A 194 -14.46 16.57 -45.72
CA LYS A 194 -15.90 16.48 -45.44
C LYS A 194 -16.59 15.37 -46.24
N GLU A 195 -16.16 15.14 -47.48
CA GLU A 195 -16.73 14.10 -48.36
C GLU A 195 -16.34 12.69 -47.86
N GLN A 196 -15.15 12.54 -47.27
CA GLN A 196 -14.65 11.28 -46.71
C GLN A 196 -15.18 10.96 -45.31
N ILE A 197 -15.73 11.95 -44.58
CA ILE A 197 -16.43 11.73 -43.31
C ILE A 197 -17.91 11.39 -43.56
N GLN A 198 -18.52 11.94 -44.62
CA GLN A 198 -19.90 11.61 -45.00
C GLN A 198 -20.10 10.16 -45.47
N SER A 199 -19.03 9.45 -45.84
CA SER A 199 -19.09 8.02 -46.16
C SER A 199 -19.28 7.09 -44.94
N GLY A 200 -19.41 7.63 -43.73
CA GLY A 200 -19.72 6.84 -42.53
C GLY A 200 -18.52 6.06 -41.97
N THR A 201 -17.33 6.29 -42.50
CA THR A 201 -16.06 5.78 -41.97
C THR A 201 -15.83 6.38 -40.59
N THR A 202 -15.91 5.55 -39.55
CA THR A 202 -15.68 6.01 -38.18
C THR A 202 -14.24 6.45 -38.02
N ILE A 203 -13.96 7.49 -37.21
CA ILE A 203 -12.60 8.03 -37.02
C ILE A 203 -11.60 6.96 -36.52
N CYS A 204 -12.09 5.88 -35.90
CA CYS A 204 -11.32 4.69 -35.57
C CYS A 204 -10.76 3.90 -36.77
N GLU A 205 -11.26 4.13 -37.97
CA GLU A 205 -10.69 3.60 -39.21
C GLU A 205 -9.59 4.52 -39.77
N LEU A 206 -9.55 5.80 -39.36
CA LEU A 206 -8.59 6.80 -39.84
C LEU A 206 -7.39 6.98 -38.90
N SER A 207 -7.63 7.06 -37.59
CA SER A 207 -6.60 6.85 -36.57
C SER A 207 -6.25 5.37 -36.59
N GLU A 208 -4.96 5.01 -36.70
CA GLU A 208 -4.51 3.62 -36.86
C GLU A 208 -5.40 2.65 -36.10
N LYS A 209 -6.00 1.68 -36.83
CA LYS A 209 -6.92 0.64 -36.32
C LYS A 209 -6.48 0.00 -34.99
N ILE A 210 -5.17 0.03 -34.72
CA ILE A 210 -4.52 -0.42 -33.49
C ILE A 210 -4.98 0.39 -32.27
N SER A 211 -5.07 1.72 -32.34
CA SER A 211 -5.38 2.58 -31.19
C SER A 211 -6.81 2.36 -30.66
N CYS A 212 -7.82 2.29 -31.55
CA CYS A 212 -9.20 2.07 -31.11
C CYS A 212 -9.45 0.69 -30.50
N SER A 213 -8.75 -0.35 -30.98
CA SER A 213 -8.85 -1.68 -30.36
C SER A 213 -8.32 -1.69 -28.92
N ARG A 214 -7.26 -0.93 -28.64
CA ARG A 214 -6.66 -0.79 -27.31
C ARG A 214 -7.53 0.06 -26.37
N VAL A 215 -8.15 1.12 -26.87
CA VAL A 215 -9.12 1.90 -26.08
C VAL A 215 -10.33 1.04 -25.72
N ALA A 216 -10.86 0.26 -26.68
CA ALA A 216 -11.95 -0.68 -26.40
C ALA A 216 -11.54 -1.74 -25.36
N LEU A 217 -10.31 -2.26 -25.44
CA LEU A 217 -9.76 -3.16 -24.43
C LEU A 217 -9.71 -2.50 -23.04
N ALA A 218 -9.26 -1.25 -22.91
CA ALA A 218 -9.22 -0.52 -21.63
C ALA A 218 -10.62 -0.37 -21.02
N ILE A 219 -11.64 -0.06 -21.84
CA ILE A 219 -13.04 0.02 -21.40
C ILE A 219 -13.52 -1.33 -20.87
N VAL A 220 -13.33 -2.41 -21.65
CA VAL A 220 -13.80 -3.75 -21.30
C VAL A 220 -13.08 -4.28 -20.06
N LEU A 221 -11.75 -4.15 -20.01
CA LEU A 221 -10.94 -4.61 -18.89
C LEU A 221 -11.28 -3.84 -17.61
N GLY A 222 -11.41 -2.52 -17.69
CA GLY A 222 -11.84 -1.67 -16.58
C GLY A 222 -13.24 -2.03 -16.08
N ALA A 223 -14.20 -2.26 -16.99
CA ALA A 223 -15.56 -2.66 -16.63
C ALA A 223 -15.62 -4.01 -15.92
N ILE A 224 -14.97 -5.04 -16.47
CA ILE A 224 -14.94 -6.39 -15.89
C ILE A 224 -14.27 -6.39 -14.51
N SER A 225 -13.13 -5.69 -14.39
CA SER A 225 -12.40 -5.60 -13.13
C SER A 225 -13.20 -4.82 -12.09
N ALA A 226 -13.84 -3.70 -12.46
CA ALA A 226 -14.70 -2.93 -11.56
C ALA A 226 -15.92 -3.71 -11.09
N SER A 227 -16.62 -4.42 -11.99
CA SER A 227 -17.79 -5.22 -11.63
C SER A 227 -17.42 -6.40 -10.74
N THR A 228 -16.32 -7.09 -11.04
CA THR A 228 -15.82 -8.22 -10.24
C THR A 228 -15.44 -7.74 -8.84
N ALA A 229 -14.65 -6.67 -8.76
CA ALA A 229 -14.15 -6.16 -7.50
C ALA A 229 -15.25 -5.62 -6.59
N THR A 230 -16.24 -4.91 -7.14
CA THR A 230 -17.41 -4.44 -6.39
C THR A 230 -18.30 -5.59 -5.91
N SER A 231 -18.49 -6.62 -6.74
CA SER A 231 -19.25 -7.82 -6.36
C SER A 231 -18.57 -8.59 -5.22
N VAL A 232 -17.26 -8.81 -5.31
CA VAL A 232 -16.49 -9.49 -4.24
C VAL A 232 -16.46 -8.65 -2.97
N ALA A 233 -16.26 -7.33 -3.08
CA ALA A 233 -16.28 -6.43 -1.91
C ALA A 233 -17.64 -6.43 -1.18
N ALA A 234 -18.74 -6.56 -1.92
CA ALA A 234 -20.08 -6.66 -1.32
C ALA A 234 -20.38 -8.05 -0.72
N TRP A 235 -19.63 -9.08 -1.10
CA TRP A 235 -19.88 -10.45 -0.67
C TRP A 235 -19.26 -10.72 0.72
N LYS A 236 -20.09 -10.53 1.76
CA LYS A 236 -19.69 -10.55 3.18
C LYS A 236 -18.91 -11.80 3.65
N ASN A 237 -18.98 -12.92 2.93
CA ASN A 237 -18.31 -14.20 3.27
C ASN A 237 -17.77 -14.92 2.02
N ALA A 238 -17.21 -14.20 1.05
CA ALA A 238 -16.64 -14.83 -0.14
C ALA A 238 -15.52 -15.82 0.27
N PRO A 239 -15.58 -17.11 -0.12
CA PRO A 239 -14.54 -18.09 0.19
C PRO A 239 -13.16 -17.59 -0.27
N GLN A 240 -12.13 -17.76 0.55
CA GLN A 240 -10.79 -17.24 0.25
C GLN A 240 -10.22 -17.82 -1.05
N LEU A 241 -10.51 -19.09 -1.34
CA LEU A 241 -10.15 -19.74 -2.60
C LEU A 241 -10.81 -19.08 -3.81
N CYS A 242 -12.08 -18.69 -3.70
CA CYS A 242 -12.78 -17.97 -4.77
C CYS A 242 -12.14 -16.58 -5.00
N GLN A 243 -11.77 -15.88 -3.92
CA GLN A 243 -11.09 -14.59 -4.01
C GLN A 243 -9.70 -14.73 -4.65
N SER A 244 -8.95 -15.80 -4.34
CA SER A 244 -7.63 -16.04 -4.95
C SER A 244 -7.73 -16.39 -6.43
N GLU A 245 -8.69 -17.21 -6.83
CA GLU A 245 -8.94 -17.54 -8.24
C GLU A 245 -9.35 -16.29 -9.05
N LEU A 246 -10.30 -15.50 -8.54
CA LEU A 246 -10.73 -14.27 -9.21
C LEU A 246 -9.61 -13.23 -9.29
N SER A 247 -8.82 -13.05 -8.23
CA SER A 247 -7.69 -12.13 -8.25
C SER A 247 -6.56 -12.60 -9.17
N PHE A 248 -6.34 -13.91 -9.30
CA PHE A 248 -5.42 -14.46 -10.29
C PHE A 248 -5.86 -14.19 -11.73
N LEU A 249 -7.14 -14.39 -12.04
CA LEU A 249 -7.69 -14.09 -13.37
C LEU A 249 -7.53 -12.60 -13.71
N LEU A 250 -7.84 -11.71 -12.75
CA LEU A 250 -7.64 -10.27 -12.92
C LEU A 250 -6.17 -9.91 -13.04
N LEU A 251 -5.27 -10.55 -12.29
CA LEU A 251 -3.83 -10.35 -12.39
C LEU A 251 -3.34 -10.65 -13.81
N VAL A 252 -3.71 -11.80 -14.37
CA VAL A 252 -3.35 -12.17 -15.76
C VAL A 252 -3.91 -11.15 -16.76
N ALA A 253 -5.17 -10.73 -16.57
CA ALA A 253 -5.80 -9.75 -17.43
C ALA A 253 -5.11 -8.37 -17.35
N TRP A 254 -4.68 -7.93 -16.16
CA TRP A 254 -3.95 -6.68 -15.97
C TRP A 254 -2.50 -6.74 -16.44
N ILE A 255 -1.85 -7.91 -16.42
CA ILE A 255 -0.53 -8.09 -17.07
C ILE A 255 -0.67 -7.82 -18.59
N ALA A 256 -1.68 -8.41 -19.22
CA ALA A 256 -2.00 -8.13 -20.63
C ALA A 256 -2.43 -6.67 -20.83
N GLY A 257 -3.17 -6.10 -19.88
CA GLY A 257 -3.56 -4.69 -19.85
C GLY A 257 -2.35 -3.77 -19.86
N VAL A 258 -1.36 -3.96 -18.97
CA VAL A 258 -0.11 -3.17 -18.98
C VAL A 258 0.57 -3.32 -20.34
N ALA A 259 0.78 -4.56 -20.81
CA ALA A 259 1.41 -4.84 -22.11
C ALA A 259 0.75 -4.12 -23.31
N LEU A 260 -0.58 -4.06 -23.36
CA LEU A 260 -1.32 -3.54 -24.51
C LEU A 260 -1.72 -2.06 -24.37
N LEU A 261 -1.86 -1.56 -23.14
CA LEU A 261 -2.35 -0.21 -22.88
C LEU A 261 -1.23 0.78 -22.59
N THR A 262 -0.11 0.37 -21.99
CA THR A 262 0.94 1.30 -21.55
C THR A 262 2.19 1.28 -22.42
N PHE A 263 2.44 0.22 -23.18
CA PHE A 263 3.56 0.14 -24.13
C PHE A 263 3.26 0.87 -25.44
N ASP A 264 4.25 0.90 -26.34
CA ASP A 264 4.28 1.71 -27.56
C ASP A 264 2.98 1.69 -28.35
N THR A 265 2.52 2.90 -28.69
CA THR A 265 1.24 3.24 -29.33
C THR A 265 0.00 2.98 -28.47
N GLY A 266 0.19 2.68 -27.19
CA GLY A 266 -0.87 2.43 -26.23
C GLY A 266 -1.51 3.72 -25.73
N PRO A 267 -2.84 3.75 -25.49
CA PRO A 267 -3.52 4.96 -25.03
C PRO A 267 -3.05 5.43 -23.65
N GLY A 268 -2.41 4.57 -22.86
CA GLY A 268 -1.79 4.94 -21.59
C GLY A 268 -0.60 5.88 -21.75
N GLN A 269 0.17 5.80 -22.84
CA GLN A 269 1.29 6.74 -23.04
C GLN A 269 0.78 8.18 -23.18
N THR A 270 -0.31 8.37 -23.93
CA THR A 270 -0.94 9.68 -24.11
C THR A 270 -1.80 10.08 -22.91
N ILE A 271 -2.37 9.11 -22.17
CA ILE A 271 -3.35 9.37 -21.12
C ILE A 271 -2.88 8.83 -19.79
N GLY A 272 -2.27 9.70 -19.01
CA GLY A 272 -1.79 9.42 -17.66
C GLY A 272 -2.81 8.72 -16.75
N ASN A 273 -4.12 9.01 -16.87
CA ASN A 273 -5.14 8.32 -16.07
C ASN A 273 -5.23 6.82 -16.40
N ILE A 274 -5.22 6.48 -17.70
CA ILE A 274 -5.21 5.07 -18.15
C ILE A 274 -3.92 4.42 -17.70
N TYR A 275 -2.80 5.10 -17.85
CA TYR A 275 -1.49 4.62 -17.41
C TYR A 275 -1.45 4.27 -15.92
N CYS A 276 -1.68 5.26 -15.06
CA CYS A 276 -1.64 5.09 -13.61
C CYS A 276 -2.70 4.10 -13.12
N GLY A 277 -3.91 4.17 -13.67
CA GLY A 277 -5.00 3.26 -13.31
C GLY A 277 -4.69 1.80 -13.68
N THR A 278 -4.07 1.55 -14.83
CA THR A 278 -3.69 0.19 -15.26
C THR A 278 -2.62 -0.40 -14.35
N TRP A 279 -1.57 0.36 -14.08
CA TRP A 279 -0.49 -0.05 -13.17
C TRP A 279 -0.97 -0.29 -11.74
N LEU A 280 -1.79 0.62 -11.20
CA LEU A 280 -2.30 0.47 -9.85
C LEU A 280 -3.24 -0.73 -9.73
N SER A 281 -4.06 -0.99 -10.75
CA SER A 281 -4.94 -2.17 -10.78
C SER A 281 -4.15 -3.48 -10.88
N LEU A 282 -3.04 -3.50 -11.61
CA LEU A 282 -2.11 -4.64 -11.62
C LEU A 282 -1.52 -4.91 -10.23
N LEU A 283 -1.00 -3.87 -9.57
CA LEU A 283 -0.39 -4.02 -8.24
C LEU A 283 -1.41 -4.44 -7.18
N LEU A 284 -2.64 -3.91 -7.25
CA LEU A 284 -3.72 -4.29 -6.35
C LEU A 284 -4.16 -5.74 -6.55
N SER A 285 -4.34 -6.18 -7.81
CA SER A 285 -4.69 -7.58 -8.11
C SER A 285 -3.61 -8.56 -7.66
N LEU A 286 -2.33 -8.21 -7.84
CA LEU A 286 -1.20 -8.99 -7.34
C LEU A 286 -1.20 -9.11 -5.80
N ASN A 287 -1.39 -8.00 -5.10
CA ASN A 287 -1.41 -7.98 -3.64
C ASN A 287 -2.60 -8.77 -3.06
N ILE A 288 -3.79 -8.66 -3.67
CA ILE A 288 -4.98 -9.46 -3.28
C ILE A 288 -4.68 -10.95 -3.48
N PHE A 289 -4.09 -11.33 -4.62
CA PHE A 289 -3.76 -12.73 -4.92
C PHE A 289 -2.84 -13.36 -3.87
N PHE A 290 -1.74 -12.70 -3.52
CA PHE A 290 -0.82 -13.26 -2.52
C PHE A 290 -1.44 -13.36 -1.13
N ARG A 291 -2.23 -12.35 -0.73
CA ARG A 291 -2.89 -12.36 0.58
C ARG A 291 -3.92 -13.46 0.70
N THR A 292 -4.73 -13.66 -0.34
CA THR A 292 -5.76 -14.69 -0.36
C THR A 292 -5.15 -16.09 -0.38
N ILE A 293 -4.04 -16.32 -1.11
CA ILE A 293 -3.30 -17.59 -1.03
C ILE A 293 -2.75 -17.83 0.37
N LYS A 294 -2.13 -16.82 0.97
CA LYS A 294 -1.53 -16.96 2.29
C LYS A 294 -2.59 -17.28 3.35
N ALA A 295 -3.73 -16.60 3.29
CA ALA A 295 -4.84 -16.86 4.18
C ALA A 295 -5.38 -18.29 3.98
N ALA A 296 -5.52 -18.75 2.74
CA ALA A 296 -5.99 -20.11 2.45
C ALA A 296 -5.04 -21.19 2.98
N GLN A 297 -3.73 -20.96 2.93
CA GLN A 297 -2.73 -21.86 3.52
C GLN A 297 -2.80 -21.91 5.05
N GLU A 298 -3.05 -20.76 5.70
CA GLU A 298 -3.22 -20.69 7.15
C GLU A 298 -4.50 -21.41 7.60
N GLU A 299 -5.59 -21.31 6.83
CA GLU A 299 -6.85 -22.03 7.05
C GLU A 299 -6.67 -23.56 6.93
N GLU A 300 -5.94 -24.03 5.91
CA GLU A 300 -5.65 -25.47 5.73
C GLU A 300 -4.80 -26.03 6.88
N SER A 301 -3.83 -25.23 7.37
CA SER A 301 -2.97 -25.63 8.49
C SER A 301 -3.67 -25.63 9.85
N SER A 302 -4.75 -24.88 10.00
CA SER A 302 -5.52 -24.75 11.25
C SER A 302 -6.75 -25.65 11.29
N SER A 303 -7.00 -26.43 10.23
CA SER A 303 -8.12 -27.36 10.19
C SER A 303 -8.02 -28.38 11.33
N PRO A 304 -8.97 -28.42 12.27
CA PRO A 304 -8.91 -29.20 13.51
C PRO A 304 -8.91 -30.72 13.29
N GLY A 305 -9.06 -31.18 12.05
CA GLY A 305 -9.01 -32.60 11.68
C GLY A 305 -7.67 -33.26 11.99
N ASN A 306 -6.56 -32.53 12.00
CA ASN A 306 -5.26 -33.10 12.37
C ASN A 306 -5.01 -33.10 13.88
N GLU A 307 -5.52 -32.11 14.61
CA GLU A 307 -5.36 -32.04 16.07
C GLU A 307 -6.15 -33.14 16.77
N ILE A 308 -7.36 -33.47 16.29
CA ILE A 308 -8.14 -34.58 16.84
C ILE A 308 -7.46 -35.92 16.55
N VAL A 309 -6.84 -36.11 15.38
CA VAL A 309 -6.15 -37.36 15.06
C VAL A 309 -4.85 -37.50 15.85
N GLU A 310 -4.10 -36.42 16.08
CA GLU A 310 -2.93 -36.44 16.96
C GLU A 310 -3.30 -36.63 18.44
N ASP A 311 -4.37 -36.00 18.95
CA ASP A 311 -4.82 -36.23 20.33
C ASP A 311 -5.36 -37.65 20.52
N TYR A 312 -6.12 -38.19 19.55
CA TYR A 312 -6.57 -39.58 19.62
C TYR A 312 -5.41 -40.59 19.48
N LEU A 313 -4.39 -40.31 18.66
CA LEU A 313 -3.19 -41.16 18.55
C LEU A 313 -2.29 -41.05 19.78
N ALA A 314 -2.12 -39.85 20.35
CA ALA A 314 -1.36 -39.64 21.59
C ALA A 314 -2.06 -40.27 22.80
N THR A 315 -3.39 -40.20 22.86
CA THR A 315 -4.18 -40.87 23.91
C THR A 315 -4.17 -42.39 23.74
N SER A 316 -4.09 -42.89 22.49
CA SER A 316 -3.98 -44.32 22.19
C SER A 316 -2.59 -44.91 22.48
N MET A 317 -1.51 -44.11 22.46
CA MET A 317 -0.14 -44.60 22.68
C MET A 317 0.39 -44.37 24.11
N GLY A 318 -0.39 -43.70 24.97
CA GLY A 318 -0.03 -43.44 26.36
C GLY A 318 -0.42 -44.55 27.37
N HIS A 319 -0.94 -45.70 26.92
CA HIS A 319 -1.52 -46.73 27.80
C HIS A 319 -0.81 -48.09 27.76
N ASP A 320 0.51 -48.13 27.50
CA ASP A 320 1.28 -49.37 27.38
C ASP A 320 1.81 -49.98 28.70
N ASP A 321 1.38 -49.51 29.88
CA ASP A 321 1.81 -50.09 31.17
C ASP A 321 0.77 -50.96 31.91
N PHE A 322 -0.38 -51.29 31.30
CA PHE A 322 -1.35 -52.17 31.98
C PHE A 322 -2.17 -53.02 31.01
N PHE A 323 -1.61 -54.14 30.54
CA PHE A 323 -2.21 -55.49 30.57
C PHE A 323 -1.44 -56.43 29.63
N GLY A 324 -0.60 -57.29 30.22
CA GLY A 324 -0.27 -58.57 29.60
C GLY A 324 -1.39 -59.55 29.86
N VAL A 325 -2.44 -59.59 29.03
CA VAL A 325 -3.35 -60.75 28.94
C VAL A 325 -3.95 -60.85 27.52
N ALA A 326 -3.65 -61.99 26.89
CA ALA A 326 -4.39 -62.69 25.83
C ALA A 326 -5.07 -61.89 24.71
N HIS A 327 -4.48 -62.05 23.52
CA HIS A 327 -5.21 -62.07 22.25
C HIS A 327 -6.46 -62.95 22.36
N ASP A 328 -7.64 -62.35 22.25
CA ASP A 328 -8.77 -63.02 21.62
C ASP A 328 -9.66 -62.03 20.85
N ARG A 329 -10.10 -62.53 19.70
CA ARG A 329 -10.83 -61.85 18.63
C ARG A 329 -12.01 -61.01 19.13
N LEU A 330 -12.07 -59.76 18.68
CA LEU A 330 -13.35 -59.06 18.50
C LEU A 330 -13.54 -58.65 17.03
N GLU A 331 -14.28 -59.48 16.30
CA GLU A 331 -14.93 -59.10 15.05
C GLU A 331 -16.09 -58.15 15.37
N ILE A 332 -15.96 -56.88 14.97
CA ILE A 332 -17.08 -55.94 15.00
C ILE A 332 -17.95 -56.21 13.77
N GLN A 333 -19.10 -56.85 14.02
CA GLN A 333 -20.21 -56.99 13.09
C GLN A 333 -20.82 -55.62 12.78
N VAL A 334 -20.69 -55.17 11.53
CA VAL A 334 -21.55 -54.13 10.95
C VAL A 334 -22.68 -54.83 10.20
N ALA A 335 -23.85 -54.92 10.83
CA ALA A 335 -25.14 -55.14 10.16
C ALA A 335 -25.87 -53.79 10.16
N GLY A 336 -26.51 -53.30 9.11
CA GLY A 336 -26.79 -53.82 7.79
C GLY A 336 -27.95 -52.99 7.26
N TRP A 337 -27.85 -52.44 6.05
CA TRP A 337 -29.03 -52.03 5.30
C TRP A 337 -28.88 -52.54 3.87
N SER A 338 -29.83 -53.38 3.46
CA SER A 338 -29.77 -54.20 2.26
C SER A 338 -30.84 -53.77 1.27
N SER A 339 -30.43 -53.74 0.01
CA SER A 339 -31.14 -54.14 -1.22
C SER A 339 -30.50 -53.34 -2.37
N GLY A 340 -29.94 -53.90 -3.43
CA GLY A 340 -29.88 -55.25 -3.95
C GLY A 340 -30.15 -55.20 -5.45
N ARG A 341 -29.12 -55.21 -6.30
CA ARG A 341 -29.12 -55.93 -7.60
C ARG A 341 -27.77 -55.92 -8.32
N ARG A 342 -27.53 -57.06 -8.96
CA ARG A 342 -26.32 -57.62 -9.57
C ARG A 342 -25.78 -56.83 -10.76
N GLY A 343 -24.46 -56.91 -10.98
CA GLY A 343 -23.91 -56.91 -12.34
C GLY A 343 -22.43 -56.53 -12.50
N SER A 344 -21.54 -57.53 -12.41
CA SER A 344 -20.41 -57.80 -13.32
C SER A 344 -19.34 -56.73 -13.65
N LEU A 345 -18.10 -57.05 -13.23
CA LEU A 345 -16.80 -56.85 -13.88
C LEU A 345 -16.51 -55.54 -14.66
N SER A 346 -15.54 -54.77 -14.19
CA SER A 346 -14.34 -54.37 -14.97
C SER A 346 -13.46 -53.42 -14.16
N THR A 347 -12.23 -53.86 -13.89
CA THR A 347 -11.10 -53.04 -13.43
C THR A 347 -10.58 -52.13 -14.54
N SER A 348 -10.32 -50.86 -14.21
CA SER A 348 -9.09 -50.09 -14.51
C SER A 348 -9.33 -48.61 -14.93
N ARG A 349 -8.48 -47.72 -14.37
CA ARG A 349 -7.86 -46.52 -15.00
C ARG A 349 -8.80 -45.43 -15.54
N ILE A 350 -8.76 -44.14 -15.17
CA ILE A 350 -7.67 -43.20 -14.83
C ILE A 350 -8.31 -41.98 -14.14
N ARG A 351 -7.88 -41.62 -12.92
CA ARG A 351 -7.82 -40.22 -12.45
C ARG A 351 -7.00 -40.11 -11.16
N LYS A 352 -5.70 -40.30 -11.29
CA LYS A 352 -4.69 -39.71 -10.41
C LYS A 352 -3.56 -39.23 -11.31
N GLY A 353 -3.35 -37.93 -11.32
CA GLY A 353 -2.36 -37.27 -12.14
C GLY A 353 -2.47 -35.77 -11.98
N LEU A 354 -2.20 -35.29 -10.75
CA LEU A 354 -1.57 -33.99 -10.44
C LEU A 354 -1.51 -33.86 -8.90
N SER A 355 -0.51 -34.48 -8.26
CA SER A 355 -0.04 -34.10 -6.92
C SER A 355 1.23 -34.83 -6.43
N SER A 356 1.91 -35.64 -7.24
CA SER A 356 3.16 -36.29 -6.80
C SER A 356 4.31 -36.13 -7.78
N VAL A 357 4.88 -34.92 -7.84
CA VAL A 357 6.29 -34.73 -8.18
C VAL A 357 6.82 -33.59 -7.32
N MET A 358 7.31 -33.94 -6.13
CA MET A 358 8.63 -33.55 -5.61
C MET A 358 8.73 -34.02 -4.14
N PHE A 359 9.91 -34.54 -3.81
CA PHE A 359 10.36 -35.05 -2.51
C PHE A 359 9.95 -36.48 -2.13
N SER A 360 10.68 -37.43 -2.73
CA SER A 360 11.06 -38.66 -2.03
C SER A 360 12.59 -38.76 -1.99
N SER A 361 13.11 -39.02 -0.79
CA SER A 361 14.41 -39.65 -0.48
C SER A 361 15.64 -38.76 -0.24
N ILE A 362 16.40 -39.22 0.77
CA ILE A 362 17.73 -38.83 1.28
C ILE A 362 17.66 -37.88 2.48
N GLY A 363 18.03 -38.24 3.71
CA GLY A 363 18.50 -39.48 4.33
C GLY A 363 18.79 -39.14 5.80
N GLU A 364 18.27 -39.94 6.73
CA GLU A 364 18.43 -39.72 8.17
C GLU A 364 19.90 -39.92 8.59
N TRP A 365 20.51 -38.90 9.17
CA TRP A 365 21.78 -38.99 9.89
C TRP A 365 21.60 -38.44 11.30
N ASN A 366 21.50 -39.36 12.26
CA ASN A 366 21.45 -39.09 13.70
C ASN A 366 22.86 -39.11 14.30
N TRP A 367 23.19 -38.10 15.10
CA TRP A 367 24.25 -38.13 16.13
C TRP A 367 23.82 -37.24 17.31
N PRO A 368 24.35 -37.49 18.52
CA PRO A 368 23.57 -37.54 19.75
C PRO A 368 23.68 -36.27 20.58
N ARG A 369 22.65 -36.06 21.40
CA ARG A 369 22.57 -35.02 22.42
C ARG A 369 23.43 -35.43 23.61
N GLU A 370 24.54 -34.73 23.85
CA GLU A 370 25.33 -34.86 25.07
C GLU A 370 24.51 -34.32 26.26
N THR A 371 24.24 -35.22 27.19
CA THR A 371 23.78 -34.95 28.55
C THR A 371 24.97 -34.49 29.39
N MET A 372 24.85 -33.33 30.04
CA MET A 372 25.66 -33.02 31.22
C MET A 372 24.74 -32.82 32.42
N ASN A 373 24.61 -33.90 33.19
CA ASN A 373 24.27 -33.89 34.60
C ASN A 373 25.48 -33.36 35.40
N THR A 374 25.23 -32.54 36.41
CA THR A 374 25.89 -32.66 37.72
C THR A 374 25.02 -32.05 38.83
N ASN A 375 24.54 -32.95 39.69
CA ASN A 375 24.58 -32.94 41.16
C ASN A 375 23.78 -31.90 41.98
N ASP A 376 22.73 -32.43 42.61
CA ASP A 376 22.53 -32.61 44.05
C ASP A 376 22.74 -31.44 45.03
N GLY A 377 21.62 -31.08 45.67
CA GLY A 377 21.57 -30.47 46.99
C GLY A 377 20.11 -30.40 47.48
N PRO A 378 19.74 -31.06 48.60
CA PRO A 378 18.36 -31.14 49.04
C PRO A 378 18.01 -29.92 49.90
N SER A 379 16.83 -29.35 49.72
CA SER A 379 15.93 -28.97 50.83
C SER A 379 14.80 -28.05 50.37
N GLN A 380 13.67 -28.23 51.05
CA GLN A 380 12.52 -27.34 51.17
C GLN A 380 11.45 -27.44 50.08
N VAL A 381 10.45 -28.23 50.43
CA VAL A 381 9.03 -28.10 50.04
C VAL A 381 8.63 -26.62 50.00
N PRO A 382 8.15 -26.10 48.85
CA PRO A 382 7.25 -24.96 48.85
C PRO A 382 5.80 -25.45 48.81
N ALA A 383 4.95 -24.71 49.49
CA ALA A 383 3.51 -24.86 49.46
C ALA A 383 3.00 -24.86 48.01
N LEU A 384 1.99 -25.71 47.79
CA LEU A 384 1.27 -25.85 46.54
C LEU A 384 0.39 -24.60 46.33
N ASP A 385 0.99 -23.51 45.86
CA ASP A 385 0.24 -22.41 45.27
C ASP A 385 -0.26 -22.89 43.91
N VAL A 386 -1.57 -23.14 43.84
CA VAL A 386 -2.29 -23.36 42.58
C VAL A 386 -2.28 -22.03 41.85
N GLU A 387 -1.19 -21.80 41.11
CA GLU A 387 -1.05 -20.70 40.17
C GLU A 387 -2.08 -20.94 39.06
N HIS A 388 -3.21 -20.22 39.13
CA HIS A 388 -4.11 -20.04 38.00
C HIS A 388 -3.31 -19.37 36.88
N THR A 389 -2.57 -20.17 36.11
CA THR A 389 -2.08 -19.84 34.78
C THR A 389 -3.31 -19.72 33.91
N SER A 390 -4.00 -18.57 34.04
CA SER A 390 -4.90 -18.11 33.01
C SER A 390 -4.03 -18.07 31.75
N ASN A 391 -4.23 -19.09 30.89
CA ASN A 391 -3.70 -19.16 29.55
C ASN A 391 -4.38 -18.06 28.73
N GLY A 392 -4.12 -16.81 29.13
CA GLY A 392 -4.26 -15.63 28.29
C GLY A 392 -3.22 -15.79 27.20
N LYS A 393 -3.50 -16.67 26.24
CA LYS A 393 -2.91 -16.65 24.91
C LYS A 393 -3.20 -15.25 24.40
N SER A 394 -2.30 -14.32 24.70
CA SER A 394 -2.38 -12.96 24.21
C SER A 394 -2.43 -13.12 22.71
N VAL A 395 -3.58 -12.82 22.11
CA VAL A 395 -3.77 -12.84 20.66
C VAL A 395 -2.88 -11.73 20.13
N GLN A 396 -1.59 -12.04 19.95
CA GLN A 396 -0.65 -11.16 19.30
C GLN A 396 -1.12 -11.14 17.85
N ALA A 397 -1.86 -10.08 17.49
CA ALA A 397 -2.23 -9.79 16.12
C ALA A 397 -0.98 -9.90 15.25
N LYS A 398 -0.86 -11.02 14.54
CA LYS A 398 0.31 -11.42 13.76
C LYS A 398 0.34 -10.50 12.56
N ARG A 399 1.07 -9.38 12.68
CA ARG A 399 1.17 -8.38 11.60
C ARG A 399 1.71 -9.08 10.36
N HIS A 400 0.89 -9.17 9.30
CA HIS A 400 1.28 -9.81 8.05
C HIS A 400 2.45 -9.04 7.44
N LYS A 401 3.64 -9.66 7.47
CA LYS A 401 4.78 -9.23 6.65
C LYS A 401 4.55 -9.77 5.24
N LEU A 402 4.72 -8.92 4.21
CA LEU A 402 4.85 -9.39 2.84
C LEU A 402 5.91 -10.49 2.83
N THR A 403 5.64 -11.56 2.12
CA THR A 403 6.60 -12.65 2.02
C THR A 403 7.76 -12.21 1.12
N ARG A 404 8.98 -12.65 1.42
CA ARG A 404 10.16 -12.31 0.59
C ARG A 404 9.99 -12.78 -0.86
N LEU A 405 9.21 -13.84 -1.05
CA LEU A 405 8.76 -14.36 -2.35
C LEU A 405 7.99 -13.30 -3.16
N GLU A 406 7.08 -12.55 -2.53
CA GLU A 406 6.30 -11.49 -3.18
C GLU A 406 7.23 -10.42 -3.77
N PHE A 407 8.25 -10.02 -3.03
CA PHE A 407 9.22 -9.02 -3.49
C PHE A 407 10.00 -9.49 -4.72
N TRP A 408 10.43 -10.75 -4.75
CA TRP A 408 11.11 -11.33 -5.92
C TRP A 408 10.22 -11.38 -7.15
N ILE A 409 8.93 -11.72 -7.00
CA ILE A 409 7.98 -11.77 -8.10
C ILE A 409 7.69 -10.37 -8.65
N ILE A 410 7.47 -9.39 -7.77
CA ILE A 410 7.27 -7.99 -8.18
C ILE A 410 8.50 -7.47 -8.89
N LEU A 411 9.71 -7.77 -8.39
CA LEU A 411 10.96 -7.35 -9.00
C LEU A 411 11.09 -7.91 -10.43
N MET A 412 10.87 -9.23 -10.60
CA MET A 412 10.85 -9.86 -11.91
C MET A 412 9.83 -9.24 -12.88
N LEU A 413 8.65 -8.88 -12.39
CA LEU A 413 7.61 -8.22 -13.19
C LEU A 413 8.03 -6.82 -13.64
N LEU A 414 8.55 -6.00 -12.72
CA LEU A 414 9.04 -4.65 -13.03
C LEU A 414 10.21 -4.71 -14.01
N SER A 415 11.16 -5.62 -13.82
CA SER A 415 12.28 -5.85 -14.73
C SER A 415 11.81 -6.30 -16.11
N SER A 416 10.80 -7.16 -16.20
CA SER A 416 10.21 -7.57 -17.49
C SER A 416 9.56 -6.42 -18.24
N VAL A 417 8.86 -5.53 -17.52
CA VAL A 417 8.25 -4.34 -18.12
C VAL A 417 9.32 -3.36 -18.59
N CYS A 418 10.35 -3.11 -17.77
CA CYS A 418 11.48 -2.29 -18.16
C CYS A 418 12.14 -2.80 -19.44
N LEU A 419 12.45 -4.10 -19.50
CA LEU A 419 13.06 -4.73 -20.66
C LEU A 419 12.20 -4.58 -21.92
N SER A 420 10.89 -4.85 -21.81
CA SER A 420 9.97 -4.72 -22.94
C SER A 420 9.82 -3.26 -23.40
N ALA A 421 9.93 -2.29 -22.50
CA ALA A 421 9.83 -0.87 -22.82
C ALA A 421 11.13 -0.35 -23.45
N LEU A 422 12.27 -0.96 -23.14
CA LEU A 422 13.55 -0.65 -23.77
C LEU A 422 13.68 -1.27 -25.15
N PHE A 423 13.14 -2.47 -25.38
CA PHE A 423 13.12 -3.09 -26.72
C PHE A 423 12.32 -2.31 -27.76
N SER A 424 11.39 -1.48 -27.29
CA SER A 424 10.50 -0.70 -28.14
C SER A 424 11.15 0.61 -28.58
N ILE A 425 12.17 1.07 -27.84
CA ILE A 425 13.06 2.17 -28.24
C ILE A 425 13.97 1.66 -29.36
N SER A 426 13.65 2.01 -30.61
CA SER A 426 14.40 1.58 -31.79
C SER A 426 15.89 1.96 -31.66
N PRO A 427 16.83 1.01 -31.89
CA PRO A 427 18.25 1.28 -31.77
C PRO A 427 18.68 2.33 -32.79
N SER A 428 19.28 3.42 -32.33
CA SER A 428 19.84 4.44 -33.21
C SER A 428 21.30 4.10 -33.51
N LYS A 429 21.73 4.19 -34.77
CA LYS A 429 23.11 3.88 -35.17
C LYS A 429 24.09 4.90 -34.55
N GLY A 430 25.03 4.46 -33.70
CA GLY A 430 26.12 5.29 -33.15
C GLY A 430 26.60 4.86 -31.75
N ASP A 431 27.35 5.71 -31.06
CA ASP A 431 27.86 5.50 -29.68
C ASP A 431 26.76 5.20 -28.63
N ARG A 432 25.49 5.43 -29.00
CA ARG A 432 24.31 5.01 -28.24
C ARG A 432 24.24 3.50 -28.01
N GLU A 433 24.86 2.70 -28.88
CA GLU A 433 24.90 1.24 -28.80
C GLU A 433 25.42 0.74 -27.44
N ARG A 434 26.43 1.40 -26.84
CA ARG A 434 26.97 0.96 -25.53
C ARG A 434 26.00 1.18 -24.38
N TYR A 435 25.32 2.34 -24.37
CA TYR A 435 24.33 2.65 -23.33
C TYR A 435 23.07 1.81 -23.50
N GLU A 436 22.62 1.59 -24.74
CA GLU A 436 21.49 0.70 -25.05
C GLU A 436 21.76 -0.74 -24.61
N ILE A 437 22.96 -1.29 -24.87
CA ILE A 437 23.33 -2.63 -24.41
C ILE A 437 23.29 -2.71 -22.88
N PHE A 438 23.85 -1.71 -22.17
CA PHE A 438 23.84 -1.71 -20.72
C PHE A 438 22.41 -1.57 -20.16
N ALA A 439 21.60 -0.69 -20.75
CA ALA A 439 20.21 -0.50 -20.39
C ALA A 439 19.38 -1.76 -20.58
N LEU A 440 19.58 -2.53 -21.65
CA LEU A 440 18.92 -3.83 -21.87
C LEU A 440 19.46 -4.92 -20.92
N ALA A 441 20.76 -4.87 -20.59
CA ALA A 441 21.40 -5.83 -19.71
C ALA A 441 20.90 -5.72 -18.26
N THR A 442 20.64 -4.51 -17.76
CA THR A 442 20.13 -4.26 -16.39
C THR A 442 18.87 -5.06 -16.07
N PRO A 443 17.72 -4.86 -16.76
CA PRO A 443 16.51 -5.60 -16.45
C PRO A 443 16.62 -7.08 -16.80
N SER A 444 17.40 -7.46 -17.82
CA SER A 444 17.66 -8.87 -18.15
C SER A 444 18.37 -9.60 -17.00
N LEU A 445 19.41 -8.97 -16.45
CA LEU A 445 20.15 -9.48 -15.30
C LEU A 445 19.27 -9.52 -14.05
N SER A 446 18.45 -8.50 -13.83
CA SER A 446 17.49 -8.48 -12.72
C SER A 446 16.44 -9.58 -12.84
N ILE A 447 15.90 -9.88 -14.04
CA ILE A 447 14.99 -11.04 -14.22
C ILE A 447 15.69 -12.34 -13.81
N ALA A 448 16.95 -12.54 -14.22
CA ALA A 448 17.71 -13.73 -13.87
C ALA A 448 17.99 -13.82 -12.35
N LEU A 449 18.43 -12.72 -11.73
CA LEU A 449 18.67 -12.63 -10.30
C LEU A 449 17.38 -12.84 -9.50
N SER A 450 16.27 -12.25 -9.95
CA SER A 450 14.96 -12.40 -9.33
C SER A 450 14.41 -13.81 -9.41
N PHE A 451 14.60 -14.48 -10.55
CA PHE A 451 14.26 -15.89 -10.70
C PHE A 451 15.11 -16.77 -9.77
N CYS A 452 16.42 -16.53 -9.69
CA CYS A 452 17.29 -17.21 -8.73
C CYS A 452 16.86 -16.95 -7.28
N GLY A 453 16.47 -15.72 -6.94
CA GLY A 453 15.98 -15.33 -5.63
C GLY A 453 14.67 -16.03 -5.27
N TYR A 454 13.76 -16.14 -6.24
CA TYR A 454 12.52 -16.92 -6.14
C TYR A 454 12.80 -18.40 -5.85
N ILE A 455 13.68 -19.06 -6.63
CA ILE A 455 14.06 -20.47 -6.39
C ILE A 455 14.70 -20.64 -5.02
N THR A 456 15.56 -19.70 -4.62
CA THR A 456 16.22 -19.72 -3.32
C THR A 456 15.20 -19.62 -2.17
N CYS A 457 14.14 -18.83 -2.32
CA CYS A 457 13.05 -18.77 -1.34
C CYS A 457 12.29 -20.11 -1.17
N LEU A 458 12.31 -20.99 -2.18
CA LEU A 458 11.70 -22.32 -2.12
C LEU A 458 12.63 -23.40 -1.53
N MET A 459 13.92 -23.10 -1.37
CA MET A 459 14.91 -24.05 -0.88
C MET A 459 14.97 -24.15 0.67
N PRO A 460 15.44 -25.28 1.23
CA PRO A 460 15.63 -25.46 2.67
C PRO A 460 16.59 -24.43 3.32
N GLN A 461 16.34 -24.08 4.58
CA GLN A 461 16.73 -22.79 5.17
C GLN A 461 18.22 -22.54 5.43
N ASN A 462 19.08 -23.55 5.53
CA ASN A 462 20.41 -23.36 6.13
C ASN A 462 21.44 -22.67 5.20
N GLY A 463 21.28 -22.77 3.87
CA GLY A 463 22.15 -22.10 2.88
C GLY A 463 21.41 -21.09 2.00
N ALA A 464 20.15 -21.38 1.68
CA ALA A 464 19.28 -20.53 0.86
C ALA A 464 19.21 -19.09 1.39
N ARG A 465 19.23 -18.96 2.71
CA ARG A 465 19.23 -17.69 3.40
C ARG A 465 20.38 -16.75 2.97
N TYR A 466 21.62 -17.21 3.06
CA TYR A 466 22.76 -16.37 2.65
C TYR A 466 22.75 -16.07 1.16
N ALA A 467 22.38 -17.04 0.33
CA ALA A 467 22.27 -16.84 -1.12
C ALA A 467 21.25 -15.75 -1.46
N GLU A 468 20.06 -15.78 -0.84
CA GLU A 468 19.00 -14.79 -1.05
C GLU A 468 19.45 -13.37 -0.65
N LEU A 469 20.19 -13.23 0.46
CA LEU A 469 20.75 -11.95 0.88
C LEU A 469 21.75 -11.40 -0.13
N VAL A 470 22.66 -12.25 -0.62
CA VAL A 470 23.65 -11.88 -1.65
C VAL A 470 22.96 -11.46 -2.94
N LEU A 471 21.95 -12.21 -3.38
CA LEU A 471 21.14 -11.86 -4.55
C LEU A 471 20.43 -10.51 -4.35
N GLY A 472 19.90 -10.23 -3.17
CA GLY A 472 19.28 -8.94 -2.85
C GLY A 472 20.25 -7.77 -2.96
N PHE A 473 21.49 -7.92 -2.47
CA PHE A 473 22.54 -6.90 -2.64
C PHE A 473 22.95 -6.70 -4.11
N LEU A 474 23.04 -7.80 -4.86
CA LEU A 474 23.32 -7.73 -6.30
C LEU A 474 22.20 -6.98 -7.03
N GLU A 475 20.93 -7.21 -6.70
CA GLU A 475 19.81 -6.47 -7.29
C GLU A 475 19.87 -4.97 -6.99
N VAL A 476 20.14 -4.57 -5.74
CA VAL A 476 20.31 -3.14 -5.41
C VAL A 476 21.45 -2.55 -6.23
N PHE A 477 22.56 -3.26 -6.37
CA PHE A 477 23.70 -2.80 -7.17
C PHE A 477 23.33 -2.65 -8.65
N VAL A 478 22.68 -3.66 -9.24
CA VAL A 478 22.25 -3.67 -10.64
C VAL A 478 21.28 -2.52 -10.92
N TRP A 479 20.30 -2.29 -10.05
CA TRP A 479 19.32 -1.22 -10.24
C TRP A 479 19.86 0.17 -9.90
N THR A 480 20.85 0.29 -9.00
CA THR A 480 21.54 1.58 -8.79
C THR A 480 22.31 1.99 -10.04
N ALA A 481 23.08 1.05 -10.63
CA ALA A 481 23.82 1.31 -11.86
C ALA A 481 22.88 1.49 -13.08
N GLY A 482 21.83 0.67 -13.14
CA GLY A 482 20.81 0.69 -14.17
C GLY A 482 20.02 1.98 -14.20
N ALA A 483 19.52 2.45 -13.05
CA ALA A 483 18.80 3.71 -12.93
C ALA A 483 19.63 4.89 -13.43
N HIS A 484 20.92 4.91 -13.10
CA HIS A 484 21.83 5.95 -13.60
C HIS A 484 22.04 5.92 -15.11
N VAL A 485 22.10 4.74 -15.73
CA VAL A 485 22.26 4.64 -17.19
C VAL A 485 20.95 4.98 -17.90
N LEU A 486 19.82 4.55 -17.34
CA LEU A 486 18.51 4.79 -17.91
C LEU A 486 18.11 6.26 -17.85
N SER A 487 18.44 6.97 -16.76
CA SER A 487 18.24 8.42 -16.65
C SER A 487 18.96 9.17 -17.77
N ARG A 488 20.22 8.81 -18.07
CA ARG A 488 20.98 9.41 -19.18
C ARG A 488 20.37 9.13 -20.56
N ILE A 489 19.83 7.93 -20.78
CA ILE A 489 19.18 7.58 -22.05
C ILE A 489 17.91 8.42 -22.24
N GLU A 490 17.17 8.66 -21.15
CA GLU A 490 15.96 9.48 -21.17
C GLU A 490 16.30 10.96 -21.42
N GLU A 491 17.29 11.50 -20.72
CA GLU A 491 17.78 12.87 -20.96
C GLU A 491 18.24 13.08 -22.41
N THR A 492 19.00 12.13 -22.97
CA THR A 492 19.43 12.22 -24.38
C THR A 492 18.29 12.03 -25.38
N ALA A 493 17.22 11.33 -25.01
CA ALA A 493 16.01 11.20 -25.83
C ALA A 493 15.10 12.43 -25.78
N LEU A 494 15.24 13.29 -24.77
CA LEU A 494 14.45 14.52 -24.57
C LEU A 494 14.97 15.73 -25.37
N PHE A 495 16.21 15.70 -25.87
CA PHE A 495 16.80 16.79 -26.68
C PHE A 495 17.05 16.45 -28.16
N PRO A 496 16.10 15.86 -28.92
CA PRO A 496 16.26 15.80 -30.36
C PRO A 496 15.97 17.19 -30.93
N GLY A 497 16.95 17.75 -31.64
CA GLY A 497 16.80 19.00 -32.38
C GLY A 497 15.50 19.01 -33.20
N VAL A 498 14.54 19.81 -32.73
CA VAL A 498 13.38 20.44 -33.40
C VAL A 498 12.38 19.56 -34.17
N ASN A 499 12.69 18.34 -34.65
CA ASN A 499 11.84 17.71 -35.66
C ASN A 499 11.27 16.31 -35.39
N ASN A 500 11.58 15.61 -34.30
CA ASN A 500 10.84 14.39 -33.95
C ASN A 500 10.72 14.24 -32.42
N GLN A 501 9.52 14.54 -31.92
CA GLN A 501 9.10 14.43 -30.53
C GLN A 501 9.06 12.96 -30.10
N THR A 502 10.18 12.38 -29.68
CA THR A 502 10.13 11.14 -28.92
C THR A 502 9.81 11.46 -27.47
N GLU A 503 8.55 11.24 -27.08
CA GLU A 503 8.13 11.35 -25.68
C GLU A 503 8.94 10.37 -24.80
N PRO A 504 9.34 10.78 -23.59
CA PRO A 504 10.00 9.89 -22.64
C PRO A 504 9.09 8.70 -22.29
N ASN A 505 9.62 7.47 -22.38
CA ASN A 505 8.87 6.26 -22.09
C ASN A 505 8.68 6.11 -20.58
N SER A 506 7.53 6.57 -20.08
CA SER A 506 7.17 6.53 -18.65
C SER A 506 7.26 5.14 -18.02
N ASN A 507 7.13 4.05 -18.80
CA ASN A 507 7.28 2.68 -18.26
C ASN A 507 8.72 2.40 -17.86
N VAL A 508 9.71 2.90 -18.61
CA VAL A 508 11.12 2.73 -18.29
C VAL A 508 11.42 3.39 -16.95
N MET A 509 11.00 4.65 -16.77
CA MET A 509 11.20 5.37 -15.51
C MET A 509 10.50 4.67 -14.34
N LEU A 510 9.19 4.36 -14.46
CA LEU A 510 8.42 3.74 -13.39
C LEU A 510 8.97 2.36 -12.99
N SER A 511 9.28 1.52 -13.98
CA SER A 511 9.76 0.16 -13.73
C SER A 511 11.16 0.15 -13.12
N THR A 512 12.03 1.08 -13.52
CA THR A 512 13.38 1.23 -12.99
C THR A 512 13.36 1.64 -11.53
N TRP A 513 12.64 2.71 -11.20
CA TRP A 513 12.50 3.18 -9.82
C TRP A 513 11.74 2.20 -8.95
N GLY A 514 10.68 1.59 -9.48
CA GLY A 514 9.96 0.52 -8.81
C GLY A 514 10.88 -0.64 -8.46
N ALA A 515 11.66 -1.14 -9.41
CA ALA A 515 12.56 -2.26 -9.20
C ALA A 515 13.66 -1.93 -8.19
N PHE A 516 14.21 -0.70 -8.25
CA PHE A 516 15.14 -0.19 -7.25
C PHE A 516 14.52 -0.20 -5.83
N ILE A 517 13.32 0.35 -5.65
CA ILE A 517 12.62 0.34 -4.35
C ILE A 517 12.39 -1.08 -3.85
N MET A 518 11.92 -1.97 -4.73
CA MET A 518 11.61 -3.35 -4.37
C MET A 518 12.87 -4.13 -3.97
N SER A 519 14.01 -3.87 -4.60
CA SER A 519 15.29 -4.45 -4.21
C SER A 519 15.74 -4.00 -2.81
N LEU A 520 15.51 -2.72 -2.44
CA LEU A 520 15.78 -2.21 -1.09
C LEU A 520 14.81 -2.80 -0.05
N LEU A 521 13.53 -2.92 -0.38
CA LEU A 521 12.52 -3.54 0.48
C LEU A 521 12.85 -5.03 0.75
N LEU A 522 13.39 -5.72 -0.24
CA LEU A 522 13.87 -7.08 -0.10
C LEU A 522 15.01 -7.17 0.93
N ILE A 523 16.05 -6.34 0.84
CA ILE A 523 17.18 -6.34 1.81
C ILE A 523 16.73 -5.95 3.22
N THR A 524 15.86 -4.95 3.33
CA THR A 524 15.37 -4.50 4.65
C THR A 524 14.48 -5.54 5.32
N SER A 525 13.69 -6.28 4.54
CA SER A 525 12.90 -7.42 5.06
C SER A 525 13.78 -8.51 5.67
N TRP A 526 14.99 -8.68 5.13
CA TRP A 526 16.01 -9.63 5.56
C TRP A 526 16.53 -9.35 6.96
N TRP A 527 16.76 -8.07 7.29
CA TRP A 527 17.24 -7.66 8.61
C TRP A 527 16.18 -7.75 9.72
N LYS A 528 14.96 -8.20 9.40
CA LYS A 528 13.80 -8.09 10.29
C LYS A 528 13.67 -6.68 10.87
N ALA A 529 14.14 -5.68 10.11
CA ALA A 529 14.21 -4.31 10.54
C ALA A 529 12.84 -3.84 10.98
N SER A 530 12.79 -2.94 11.98
CA SER A 530 11.54 -2.24 12.25
C SER A 530 11.12 -1.48 10.99
N LEU A 531 9.81 -1.23 10.86
CA LEU A 531 9.29 -0.45 9.73
C LEU A 531 9.98 0.91 9.63
N THR A 532 10.25 1.56 10.76
CA THR A 532 10.99 2.82 10.84
C THR A 532 12.42 2.68 10.29
N VAL A 533 13.15 1.61 10.66
CA VAL A 533 14.51 1.37 10.13
C VAL A 533 14.47 1.11 8.63
N THR A 534 13.46 0.37 8.16
CA THR A 534 13.25 0.14 6.72
C THR A 534 13.08 1.46 5.97
N TYR A 535 12.22 2.35 6.47
CA TYR A 535 12.03 3.68 5.87
C TYR A 535 13.29 4.56 5.95
N LEU A 536 14.06 4.49 7.04
CA LEU A 536 15.33 5.21 7.15
C LEU A 536 16.36 4.70 6.13
N VAL A 537 16.45 3.38 5.91
CA VAL A 537 17.35 2.80 4.89
C VAL A 537 16.93 3.24 3.50
N LEU A 538 15.63 3.21 3.19
CA LEU A 538 15.10 3.75 1.93
C LEU A 538 15.45 5.23 1.77
N LEU A 539 15.25 6.02 2.83
CA LEU A 539 15.57 7.45 2.80
C LEU A 539 17.06 7.69 2.56
N VAL A 540 17.96 6.92 3.19
CA VAL A 540 19.40 6.96 2.91
C VAL A 540 19.67 6.68 1.43
N ALA A 541 19.10 5.60 0.89
CA ALA A 541 19.33 5.20 -0.49
C ALA A 541 18.87 6.28 -1.49
N PHE A 542 17.65 6.83 -1.31
CA PHE A 542 17.16 7.92 -2.15
C PHE A 542 17.93 9.22 -1.98
N SER A 543 18.38 9.53 -0.77
CA SER A 543 19.17 10.73 -0.52
C SER A 543 20.54 10.66 -1.19
N PHE A 544 21.15 9.48 -1.23
CA PHE A 544 22.38 9.23 -1.99
C PHE A 544 22.15 9.21 -3.50
N ALA A 545 21.06 8.60 -3.97
CA ALA A 545 20.66 8.64 -5.38
C ALA A 545 20.54 10.10 -5.83
N MET A 546 19.82 10.93 -5.08
CA MET A 546 19.64 12.34 -5.40
C MET A 546 20.94 13.15 -5.36
N MET A 547 21.83 12.85 -4.42
CA MET A 547 23.16 13.43 -4.40
C MET A 547 23.97 13.07 -5.66
N LEU A 548 23.94 11.80 -6.09
CA LEU A 548 24.64 11.34 -7.28
C LEU A 548 24.03 11.94 -8.56
N SER A 549 22.71 11.85 -8.71
CA SER A 549 21.95 12.42 -9.82
C SER A 549 22.25 13.92 -9.96
N SER A 550 22.27 14.66 -8.84
CA SER A 550 22.62 16.09 -8.83
C SER A 550 24.08 16.35 -9.22
N ILE A 551 25.03 15.53 -8.75
CA ILE A 551 26.46 15.66 -9.12
C ILE A 551 26.65 15.44 -10.62
N PHE A 552 25.96 14.45 -11.20
CA PHE A 552 26.05 14.16 -12.62
C PHE A 552 25.37 15.24 -13.45
N ALA A 553 24.14 15.65 -13.09
CA ALA A 553 23.45 16.76 -13.74
C ALA A 553 24.27 18.07 -13.71
N TYR A 554 25.03 18.31 -12.64
CA TYR A 554 25.94 19.45 -12.54
C TYR A 554 27.16 19.33 -13.48
N ARG A 555 27.64 18.11 -13.73
CA ARG A 555 28.86 17.85 -14.51
C ARG A 555 28.60 17.69 -16.01
N ASP A 556 27.40 17.27 -16.39
CA ASP A 556 27.11 16.94 -17.78
C ASP A 556 27.25 18.17 -18.70
N GLU A 557 27.80 17.91 -19.89
CA GLU A 557 27.97 18.88 -20.96
C GLU A 557 26.85 18.68 -21.96
N VAL A 558 26.11 19.75 -22.25
CA VAL A 558 25.08 19.80 -23.28
C VAL A 558 25.69 20.45 -24.50
N THR A 559 25.57 19.78 -25.66
CA THR A 559 25.86 20.39 -26.95
C THR A 559 24.77 21.40 -27.27
N VAL A 560 25.09 22.68 -27.21
CA VAL A 560 24.20 23.78 -27.63
C VAL A 560 24.55 24.14 -29.07
N GLU A 561 23.53 24.20 -29.92
CA GLU A 561 23.68 24.76 -31.27
C GLU A 561 23.70 26.29 -31.15
N ASN A 562 24.80 26.90 -31.57
CA ASN A 562 24.93 28.35 -31.65
C ASN A 562 24.19 28.88 -32.89
N ASP A 563 23.92 30.18 -32.91
CA ASP A 563 23.23 30.87 -34.02
C ASP A 563 23.92 30.69 -35.40
N ASP A 564 25.20 30.31 -35.42
CA ASP A 564 25.97 30.03 -36.64
C ASP A 564 25.89 28.57 -37.11
N GLY A 565 25.10 27.73 -36.43
CA GLY A 565 24.98 26.30 -36.68
C GLY A 565 26.15 25.47 -36.15
N SER A 566 27.07 26.07 -35.39
CA SER A 566 28.14 25.33 -34.70
C SER A 566 27.63 24.75 -33.37
N TYR A 567 28.12 23.56 -32.99
CA TYR A 567 27.79 22.96 -31.70
C TYR A 567 28.92 23.23 -30.70
N THR A 568 28.59 23.86 -29.56
CA THR A 568 29.50 24.02 -28.42
C THR A 568 29.04 23.20 -27.25
N ASN A 569 29.97 22.47 -26.61
CA ASN A 569 29.69 21.82 -25.33
C ASN A 569 29.66 22.89 -24.24
N ALA A 570 28.47 23.22 -23.76
CA ALA A 570 28.28 24.05 -22.59
C ALA A 570 27.91 23.14 -21.41
N ARG A 571 28.44 23.39 -20.21
CA ARG A 571 27.94 22.70 -19.02
C ARG A 571 26.46 23.00 -18.84
N VAL A 572 25.67 22.03 -18.37
CA VAL A 572 24.25 22.22 -18.06
C VAL A 572 24.04 23.52 -17.28
N CYS A 573 24.81 23.77 -16.21
CA CYS A 573 24.70 25.01 -15.42
C CYS A 573 25.03 26.31 -16.16
N ALA A 574 25.75 26.27 -17.28
CA ALA A 574 26.01 27.46 -18.11
C ALA A 574 24.83 27.77 -19.04
N VAL A 575 24.04 26.75 -19.39
CA VAL A 575 22.80 26.87 -20.17
C VAL A 575 21.63 27.23 -19.26
N LEU A 576 21.60 26.67 -18.05
CA LEU A 576 20.64 27.00 -17.02
C LEU A 576 20.84 28.44 -16.53
N SER A 577 19.74 29.11 -16.17
CA SER A 577 19.83 30.33 -15.36
C SER A 577 20.60 30.06 -14.06
N GLU A 578 21.29 31.06 -13.51
CA GLU A 578 22.02 30.97 -12.23
C GLU A 578 21.17 30.31 -11.13
N LYS A 579 19.88 30.68 -11.06
CA LYS A 579 18.89 30.12 -10.12
C LYS A 579 18.61 28.62 -10.33
N GLY A 580 18.76 28.11 -11.54
CA GLY A 580 18.61 26.69 -11.85
C GLY A 580 19.76 25.86 -11.28
N CYS A 581 20.99 26.36 -11.44
CA CYS A 581 22.18 25.69 -10.91
C CYS A 581 22.18 25.66 -9.37
N ASP A 582 21.77 26.77 -8.73
CA ASP A 582 21.64 26.84 -7.26
C ASP A 582 20.64 25.81 -6.71
N ARG A 583 19.55 25.53 -7.44
CA ARG A 583 18.55 24.53 -7.03
C ARG A 583 19.09 23.10 -7.11
N ILE A 584 19.86 22.77 -8.13
CA ILE A 584 20.52 21.45 -8.25
C ILE A 584 21.51 21.28 -7.09
N LEU A 585 22.30 22.32 -6.81
CA LEU A 585 23.26 22.31 -5.70
C LEU A 585 22.55 22.17 -4.34
N LEU A 586 21.41 22.85 -4.15
CA LEU A 586 20.57 22.70 -2.96
C LEU A 586 20.06 21.26 -2.81
N GLY A 587 19.63 20.63 -3.91
CA GLY A 587 19.29 19.21 -3.93
C GLY A 587 20.44 18.34 -3.43
N GLN A 588 21.63 18.51 -4.01
CA GLN A 588 22.83 17.78 -3.58
C GLN A 588 23.10 17.90 -2.07
N TYR A 589 23.04 19.11 -1.50
CA TYR A 589 23.26 19.32 -0.07
C TYR A 589 22.14 18.73 0.79
N LEU A 590 20.89 18.85 0.36
CA LEU A 590 19.75 18.29 1.06
C LEU A 590 19.81 16.76 1.10
N GLY A 591 20.15 16.13 -0.03
CA GLY A 591 20.41 14.68 -0.12
C GLY A 591 21.55 14.25 0.80
N MET A 592 22.70 14.93 0.75
CA MET A 592 23.83 14.59 1.64
C MET A 592 23.45 14.71 3.12
N ALA A 593 22.85 15.83 3.53
CA ALA A 593 22.48 16.07 4.93
C ALA A 593 21.44 15.05 5.43
N SER A 594 20.40 14.78 4.65
CA SER A 594 19.35 13.81 5.01
C SER A 594 19.88 12.38 5.06
N GLY A 595 20.79 11.99 4.16
CA GLY A 595 21.48 10.70 4.20
C GLY A 595 22.29 10.53 5.50
N ILE A 596 23.09 11.54 5.87
CA ILE A 596 23.89 11.52 7.11
C ILE A 596 22.98 11.44 8.35
N VAL A 597 21.94 12.28 8.43
CA VAL A 597 20.99 12.26 9.55
C VAL A 597 20.30 10.91 9.68
N SER A 598 19.90 10.32 8.55
CA SER A 598 19.24 9.01 8.54
C SER A 598 20.18 7.88 8.98
N LEU A 599 21.45 7.91 8.58
CA LEU A 599 22.48 6.98 9.07
C LEU A 599 22.70 7.12 10.58
N ILE A 600 22.73 8.34 11.11
CA ILE A 600 22.82 8.61 12.54
C ILE A 600 21.59 8.04 13.26
N MET A 601 20.38 8.24 12.73
CA MET A 601 19.16 7.66 13.31
C MET A 601 19.17 6.13 13.32
N ILE A 602 19.70 5.49 12.27
CA ILE A 602 19.87 4.02 12.20
C ILE A 602 20.87 3.55 13.26
N ALA A 603 21.99 4.27 13.46
CA ALA A 603 22.95 3.96 14.52
C ALA A 603 22.35 4.17 15.92
N MET A 604 21.44 5.14 16.06
CA MET A 604 20.75 5.51 17.29
C MET A 604 19.40 4.81 17.47
N THR A 605 19.22 3.59 16.97
CA THR A 605 17.97 2.83 17.15
C THR A 605 17.57 2.60 18.60
N LYS A 606 18.53 2.69 19.54
CA LYS A 606 18.31 2.62 21.00
C LYS A 606 17.98 3.97 21.67
N ALA A 607 18.01 5.07 20.93
CA ALA A 607 17.70 6.39 21.47
C ALA A 607 16.22 6.49 21.91
N PRO A 608 15.88 7.40 22.84
CA PRO A 608 14.50 7.62 23.26
C PRO A 608 13.61 7.97 22.06
N VAL A 609 12.38 7.45 22.05
CA VAL A 609 11.41 7.64 20.95
C VAL A 609 11.16 9.13 20.67
N LEU A 610 11.20 9.98 21.70
CA LEU A 610 11.07 11.42 21.55
C LEU A 610 12.16 12.03 20.63
N ALA A 611 13.40 11.56 20.73
CA ALA A 611 14.48 12.01 19.85
C ALA A 611 14.20 11.61 18.39
N HIS A 612 13.71 10.39 18.16
CA HIS A 612 13.30 9.92 16.83
C HIS A 612 12.18 10.78 16.25
N VAL A 613 11.19 11.18 17.05
CA VAL A 613 10.12 12.10 16.63
C VAL A 613 10.68 13.46 16.23
N ILE A 614 11.50 14.08 17.09
CA ILE A 614 12.06 15.42 16.84
C ILE A 614 12.90 15.42 15.56
N ILE A 615 13.83 14.45 15.42
CA ILE A 615 14.69 14.37 14.23
C ILE A 615 13.84 14.12 12.97
N SER A 616 12.84 13.24 13.03
CA SER A 616 11.96 12.98 11.90
C SER A 616 11.11 14.19 11.50
N ALA A 617 10.69 15.03 12.46
CA ALA A 617 9.96 16.26 12.19
C ALA A 617 10.85 17.33 11.54
N LEU A 618 12.11 17.44 11.97
CA LEU A 618 13.11 18.31 11.33
C LEU A 618 13.41 17.86 9.91
N LEU A 619 13.59 16.55 9.70
CA LEU A 619 13.86 15.96 8.39
C LEU A 619 12.68 16.18 7.44
N PHE A 620 11.45 15.96 7.92
CA PHE A 620 10.22 16.26 7.19
C PHE A 620 10.13 17.74 6.80
N THR A 621 10.41 18.65 7.74
CA THR A 621 10.37 20.09 7.48
C THR A 621 11.42 20.48 6.44
N ALA A 622 12.63 19.95 6.54
CA ALA A 622 13.70 20.17 5.58
C ALA A 622 13.30 19.72 4.16
N TRP A 623 12.69 18.53 4.03
CA TRP A 623 12.19 18.05 2.75
C TRP A 623 10.96 18.80 2.25
N ALA A 624 10.07 19.26 3.12
CA ALA A 624 8.93 20.10 2.71
C ALA A 624 9.41 21.42 2.09
N VAL A 625 10.45 22.03 2.66
CA VAL A 625 11.13 23.20 2.10
C VAL A 625 11.93 22.84 0.85
N GLY A 626 12.62 21.69 0.85
CA GLY A 626 13.36 21.20 -0.31
C GLY A 626 12.48 21.01 -1.54
N VAL A 627 11.35 20.33 -1.37
CA VAL A 627 10.33 20.16 -2.41
C VAL A 627 9.86 21.50 -2.96
N SER A 628 9.54 22.48 -2.09
CA SER A 628 9.05 23.79 -2.54
C SER A 628 10.11 24.62 -3.29
N LEU A 629 11.40 24.37 -3.06
CA LEU A 629 12.49 25.06 -3.74
C LEU A 629 12.96 24.33 -5.01
N ILE A 630 12.95 23.00 -5.01
CA ILE A 630 13.49 22.15 -6.07
C ILE A 630 12.39 21.74 -7.06
N ALA A 631 11.27 21.22 -6.57
CA ALA A 631 10.20 20.62 -7.38
C ALA A 631 9.08 21.61 -7.76
N TYR A 632 9.11 22.84 -7.23
CA TYR A 632 8.11 23.89 -7.48
C TYR A 632 8.68 25.13 -8.17
N GLY A 633 7.86 25.76 -9.01
CA GLY A 633 8.21 26.88 -9.87
C GLY A 633 8.78 26.42 -11.22
N SER A 634 9.07 27.39 -12.10
CA SER A 634 9.80 27.25 -13.38
C SER A 634 11.24 26.68 -13.25
N GLY A 635 11.55 26.02 -12.14
CA GLY A 635 12.79 25.31 -11.92
C GLY A 635 12.89 24.07 -12.80
N HIS A 636 14.10 23.84 -13.33
CA HIS A 636 14.40 22.71 -14.19
C HIS A 636 14.38 21.35 -13.46
N GLY A 637 14.10 21.33 -12.16
CA GLY A 637 13.78 20.09 -11.44
C GLY A 637 12.56 19.40 -12.03
N ALA A 638 11.57 20.14 -12.55
CA ALA A 638 10.43 19.55 -13.26
C ALA A 638 10.79 18.96 -14.63
N SER A 639 11.85 19.47 -15.28
CA SER A 639 12.36 18.93 -16.55
C SER A 639 13.31 17.74 -16.36
N ALA A 640 13.95 17.60 -15.18
CA ALA A 640 14.75 16.44 -14.81
C ALA A 640 13.89 15.46 -13.99
N GLY A 641 13.15 14.58 -14.69
CA GLY A 641 12.15 13.68 -14.10
C GLY A 641 12.65 12.88 -12.89
N ASP A 642 13.91 12.47 -12.90
CA ASP A 642 14.52 11.71 -11.79
C ASP A 642 14.69 12.53 -10.52
N VAL A 643 15.27 13.74 -10.62
CA VAL A 643 15.44 14.64 -9.46
C VAL A 643 14.08 14.98 -8.85
N PHE A 644 13.08 15.19 -9.70
CA PHE A 644 11.70 15.40 -9.26
C PHE A 644 11.16 14.21 -8.46
N LEU A 645 11.29 13.00 -9.00
CA LEU A 645 10.78 11.79 -8.36
C LEU A 645 11.54 11.49 -7.05
N GLU A 646 12.86 11.60 -7.04
CA GLU A 646 13.71 11.41 -5.86
C GLU A 646 13.34 12.38 -4.72
N VAL A 647 13.16 13.67 -5.04
CA VAL A 647 12.78 14.70 -4.06
C VAL A 647 11.42 14.37 -3.43
N TRP A 648 10.45 13.96 -4.24
CA TRP A 648 9.14 13.54 -3.75
C TRP A 648 9.20 12.27 -2.91
N MET A 649 9.98 11.27 -3.33
CA MET A 649 10.15 10.02 -2.59
C MET A 649 10.79 10.25 -1.23
N CYS A 650 11.87 11.03 -1.16
CA CYS A 650 12.50 11.43 0.09
C CYS A 650 11.53 12.17 1.01
N PHE A 651 10.75 13.09 0.43
CA PHE A 651 9.73 13.81 1.14
C PHE A 651 8.68 12.86 1.75
N PHE A 652 8.08 11.96 0.97
CA PHE A 652 7.06 11.03 1.47
C PHE A 652 7.61 10.05 2.49
N LEU A 653 8.85 9.56 2.31
CA LEU A 653 9.53 8.71 3.28
C LEU A 653 9.73 9.45 4.61
N SER A 654 10.12 10.73 4.58
CA SER A 654 10.28 11.53 5.79
C SER A 654 8.95 11.72 6.54
N LEU A 655 7.85 11.93 5.81
CA LEU A 655 6.49 12.00 6.36
C LEU A 655 6.06 10.67 7.00
N ASP A 656 6.35 9.55 6.33
CA ASP A 656 6.03 8.21 6.82
C ASP A 656 6.84 7.84 8.07
N ILE A 657 8.11 8.23 8.14
CA ILE A 657 8.95 8.07 9.34
C ILE A 657 8.37 8.90 10.49
N MET A 658 8.05 10.18 10.25
CA MET A 658 7.50 11.08 11.26
C MET A 658 6.17 10.56 11.82
N THR A 659 5.22 10.23 10.94
CA THR A 659 3.90 9.72 11.35
C THR A 659 4.01 8.39 12.08
N SER A 660 4.92 7.50 11.67
CA SER A 660 5.19 6.23 12.35
C SER A 660 5.77 6.44 13.76
N ASN A 661 6.70 7.38 13.93
CA ASN A 661 7.29 7.68 15.23
C ASN A 661 6.27 8.32 16.18
N ILE A 662 5.45 9.27 15.70
CA ILE A 662 4.34 9.85 16.45
C ILE A 662 3.35 8.76 16.89
N ALA A 663 3.02 7.83 15.99
CA ALA A 663 2.13 6.71 16.29
C ALA A 663 2.69 5.81 17.41
N ILE A 664 4.00 5.55 17.41
CA ILE A 664 4.67 4.78 18.45
C ILE A 664 4.61 5.52 19.80
N CYS A 665 4.85 6.84 19.81
CA CYS A 665 4.73 7.66 21.02
C CYS A 665 3.34 7.57 21.66
N PHE A 666 2.27 7.69 20.87
CA PHE A 666 0.90 7.55 21.39
C PHE A 666 0.64 6.16 21.96
N LYS A 667 1.10 5.10 21.27
CA LYS A 667 0.94 3.73 21.77
C LYS A 667 1.67 3.47 23.09
N ILE A 668 2.84 4.09 23.28
CA ILE A 668 3.58 3.99 24.54
C ILE A 668 2.83 4.74 25.65
N LYS A 669 2.30 5.93 25.36
CA LYS A 669 1.49 6.70 26.31
C LYS A 669 0.24 5.94 26.75
N ASP A 670 -0.48 5.33 25.82
CA ASP A 670 -1.68 4.55 26.13
C ASP A 670 -1.34 3.37 27.07
N ARG A 671 -0.27 2.63 26.78
CA ARG A 671 0.19 1.53 27.65
C ARG A 671 0.63 1.99 29.03
N LEU A 672 1.25 3.17 29.11
CA LEU A 672 1.66 3.73 30.39
C LEU A 672 0.44 4.12 31.23
N ASN A 673 -0.57 4.71 30.62
CA ASN A 673 -1.84 5.03 31.29
C ASN A 673 -2.56 3.75 31.75
N ASP A 674 -2.62 2.72 30.90
CA ASP A 674 -3.24 1.44 31.26
C ASP A 674 -2.51 0.78 32.45
N ALA A 675 -1.17 0.85 32.48
CA ALA A 675 -0.36 0.31 33.57
C ALA A 675 -0.59 1.07 34.89
N VAL A 676 -0.64 2.41 34.83
CA VAL A 676 -0.94 3.25 36.01
C VAL A 676 -2.34 2.95 36.55
N CYS A 677 -3.35 2.79 35.67
CA CYS A 677 -4.70 2.44 36.10
C CYS A 677 -4.79 1.01 36.67
N SER A 678 -4.01 0.05 36.16
CA SER A 678 -3.97 -1.30 36.74
C SER A 678 -3.34 -1.33 38.12
N ASP A 679 -2.30 -0.53 38.37
CA ASP A 679 -1.64 -0.46 39.67
C ASP A 679 -2.52 0.23 40.72
N GLU A 680 -3.30 1.24 40.33
CA GLU A 680 -4.26 1.90 41.22
C GLU A 680 -5.39 0.95 41.64
N ASN A 681 -5.87 0.10 40.73
CA ASN A 681 -6.84 -0.96 41.03
C ASN A 681 -6.25 -2.06 41.94
N LEU A 682 -4.94 -2.36 41.79
CA LEU A 682 -4.24 -3.30 42.66
C LEU A 682 -4.03 -2.72 44.08
N MET A 683 -3.69 -1.43 44.18
CA MET A 683 -3.52 -0.74 45.47
C MET A 683 -4.85 -0.59 46.22
N THR A 684 -5.94 -0.26 45.52
CA THR A 684 -7.27 -0.14 46.11
C THR A 684 -7.83 -1.50 46.56
N SER A 685 -7.65 -2.57 45.78
CA SER A 685 -8.03 -3.93 46.20
C SER A 685 -7.22 -4.44 47.40
N THR A 686 -5.92 -4.15 47.45
CA THR A 686 -5.06 -4.52 48.59
C THR A 686 -5.45 -3.76 49.86
N THR A 687 -5.86 -2.49 49.73
CA THR A 687 -6.31 -1.69 50.88
C THR A 687 -7.68 -2.15 51.38
N ARG A 688 -8.61 -2.48 50.48
CA ARG A 688 -9.96 -2.98 50.83
C ARG A 688 -9.91 -4.34 51.54
N ASN A 689 -8.96 -5.21 51.18
CA ASN A 689 -8.78 -6.49 51.88
C ASN A 689 -8.15 -6.33 53.27
N LYS A 690 -7.38 -5.28 53.55
CA LYS A 690 -6.85 -5.02 54.90
C LYS A 690 -7.89 -4.44 55.86
N THR A 691 -8.95 -3.80 55.37
CA THR A 691 -10.00 -3.22 56.23
C THR A 691 -11.07 -4.23 56.64
N LEU A 692 -11.17 -5.39 55.98
CA LEU A 692 -12.17 -6.43 56.28
C LEU A 692 -11.76 -7.46 57.34
N THR A 693 -10.56 -7.36 57.93
CA THR A 693 -10.08 -8.23 59.03
C THR A 693 -10.03 -7.55 60.40
N VAL A 694 -10.94 -6.59 60.65
CA VAL A 694 -11.22 -6.07 62.00
C VAL A 694 -12.72 -6.18 62.25
N GLN A 695 -13.24 -7.41 62.25
CA GLN A 695 -14.51 -7.71 62.90
C GLN A 695 -14.21 -8.29 64.29
N SER A 696 -14.70 -7.56 65.28
CA SER A 696 -14.64 -7.82 66.70
C SER A 696 -15.17 -9.22 67.06
N SER A 697 -14.36 -9.95 67.81
CA SER A 697 -14.79 -11.10 68.60
C SER A 697 -15.68 -10.63 69.76
N ASP A 698 -16.99 -10.82 69.66
CA ASP A 698 -17.91 -10.80 70.80
C ASP A 698 -18.00 -12.22 71.40
N PRO A 699 -17.74 -12.40 72.71
CA PRO A 699 -18.01 -13.65 73.40
C PRO A 699 -19.24 -13.48 74.30
N ASN A 700 -20.40 -13.94 73.85
CA ASN A 700 -21.47 -14.45 74.73
C ASN A 700 -22.67 -14.92 73.91
N GLN A 701 -22.92 -16.22 73.89
CA GLN A 701 -24.28 -16.73 73.97
C GLN A 701 -24.30 -18.20 74.40
N THR A 702 -24.82 -18.39 75.60
CA THR A 702 -25.20 -19.64 76.25
C THR A 702 -26.56 -20.14 75.75
N SER A 703 -26.62 -21.45 75.48
CA SER A 703 -27.69 -22.44 75.72
C SER A 703 -29.14 -21.98 75.94
N GLY A 704 -30.08 -22.65 75.25
CA GLY A 704 -31.48 -22.74 75.68
C GLY A 704 -32.37 -23.46 74.68
N ASP A 705 -32.64 -24.74 74.97
CA ASP A 705 -33.50 -25.68 74.25
C ASP A 705 -35.01 -25.36 74.31
N ASP A 706 -35.71 -25.92 73.32
CA ASP A 706 -37.04 -26.56 73.34
C ASP A 706 -38.37 -25.79 73.55
N ALA A 707 -39.14 -25.84 72.44
CA ALA A 707 -40.45 -26.48 72.28
C ALA A 707 -41.79 -25.79 72.63
N GLU A 708 -42.70 -25.98 71.65
CA GLU A 708 -44.16 -26.14 71.70
C GLU A 708 -45.14 -24.95 71.82
N LYS A 709 -45.92 -24.83 70.72
CA LYS A 709 -47.39 -24.87 70.60
C LYS A 709 -48.23 -23.59 70.41
N ASP A 710 -48.97 -23.65 69.29
CA ASP A 710 -50.38 -23.33 69.03
C ASP A 710 -50.89 -21.88 69.19
N HIS A 711 -51.30 -21.25 68.07
CA HIS A 711 -52.74 -21.10 67.72
C HIS A 711 -52.98 -20.33 66.40
N GLU A 712 -53.88 -20.93 65.61
CA GLU A 712 -54.87 -20.46 64.64
C GLU A 712 -55.04 -18.97 64.24
N ALA A 713 -55.11 -18.79 62.91
CA ALA A 713 -56.16 -18.15 62.10
C ALA A 713 -56.62 -16.70 62.39
N SER A 714 -56.37 -15.79 61.44
CA SER A 714 -57.40 -15.01 60.72
C SER A 714 -56.78 -14.02 59.71
N GLU A 715 -57.17 -14.19 58.45
CA GLU A 715 -57.21 -13.13 57.40
C GLU A 715 -58.33 -12.11 57.70
N PRO A 716 -58.58 -11.05 56.87
CA PRO A 716 -57.76 -10.35 55.87
C PRO A 716 -57.81 -8.80 56.02
N GLY A 717 -57.09 -8.05 55.18
CA GLY A 717 -57.47 -6.66 54.90
C GLY A 717 -56.40 -5.73 54.30
N ASP A 718 -56.40 -5.65 52.97
CA ASP A 718 -56.11 -4.48 52.12
C ASP A 718 -54.84 -3.66 52.36
N ALA A 719 -53.79 -3.99 51.58
CA ALA A 719 -52.66 -3.12 51.31
C ALA A 719 -52.81 -2.45 49.93
N VAL A 720 -52.77 -1.12 49.95
CA VAL A 720 -52.80 -0.18 48.83
C VAL A 720 -51.46 -0.19 48.08
N ASP A 721 -51.55 -0.14 46.74
CA ASP A 721 -50.46 0.02 45.77
C ASP A 721 -49.43 1.10 46.17
N PHE A 722 -48.17 0.71 46.25
CA PHE A 722 -47.01 1.60 46.15
C PHE A 722 -46.10 1.11 45.01
N MET A 723 -45.85 2.00 44.05
CA MET A 723 -44.94 1.79 42.91
C MET A 723 -43.50 1.48 43.36
N PRO A 724 -42.76 0.61 42.66
CA PRO A 724 -41.32 0.49 42.87
C PRO A 724 -40.58 1.59 42.10
N GLU A 725 -39.84 2.40 42.84
CA GLU A 725 -38.82 3.32 42.35
C GLU A 725 -37.66 2.49 41.78
N ILE A 726 -37.41 2.62 40.47
CA ILE A 726 -36.27 2.02 39.79
C ILE A 726 -35.04 2.85 40.17
N ALA A 727 -34.23 2.33 41.08
CA ALA A 727 -32.90 2.87 41.37
C ALA A 727 -31.95 2.50 40.21
N GLU A 728 -31.51 3.51 39.45
CA GLU A 728 -30.38 3.37 38.53
C GLU A 728 -29.08 3.19 39.33
N PRO A 729 -28.19 2.24 38.97
CA PRO A 729 -26.87 2.17 39.57
C PRO A 729 -25.98 3.27 38.97
N SER A 730 -25.76 4.34 39.73
CA SER A 730 -24.73 5.33 39.45
C SER A 730 -23.38 4.87 40.01
N GLU A 731 -22.63 4.08 39.23
CA GLU A 731 -21.20 3.91 39.45
C GLU A 731 -20.43 4.36 38.20
N THR A 732 -20.14 5.66 38.17
CA THR A 732 -19.03 6.20 37.37
C THR A 732 -17.88 6.47 38.32
N THR A 733 -17.00 5.48 38.53
CA THR A 733 -15.65 5.70 39.05
C THR A 733 -14.85 6.45 37.99
N THR A 734 -14.95 7.78 38.00
CA THR A 734 -14.03 8.64 37.26
C THR A 734 -12.69 8.65 37.99
N CYS A 735 -11.65 8.12 37.36
CA CYS A 735 -10.26 8.37 37.77
C CYS A 735 -10.04 9.89 37.82
N ASP A 736 -9.81 10.42 39.02
CA ASP A 736 -9.58 11.85 39.23
C ASP A 736 -8.13 12.19 38.83
N PRO A 737 -7.88 13.01 37.79
CA PRO A 737 -6.54 13.23 37.26
C PRO A 737 -5.71 14.24 38.09
N GLN A 738 -6.11 14.55 39.33
CA GLN A 738 -5.53 15.65 40.12
C GLN A 738 -4.32 15.27 40.99
N LEU A 739 -3.71 14.10 40.84
CA LEU A 739 -2.36 13.85 41.37
C LEU A 739 -1.41 13.38 40.26
N GLN A 740 -0.68 14.35 39.70
CA GLN A 740 0.59 14.16 39.00
C GLN A 740 1.66 15.06 39.62
#